data_AF-A0A9D7QVU8-F1
#
_entry.id   AF-A0A9D7QVU8-F1
#
_cell.length_a   1.000
_cell.length_b   1.000
_cell.length_c   1.000
_cell.angle_alpha   90.00
_cell.angle_beta   90.00
_cell.angle_gamma   90.00
#
_symmetry.space_group_name_H-M   'P 1'
#
loop_
_entity.id
_entity.type
_entity.pdbx_description
1 polymer ?
#
loop_
_entity_poly.entity_id
_entity_poly.type
_entity_poly.pdbx_seq_one_letter_code
_entity_poly.pdbx_strand_id
1 'polypeptide(L)'
;MITLTNVTVDFGTRILFKNVNFLIQNGDRIGLVGRNGAGKSTLLGIIAGETTPTGGDVSKQNGMRLGLLSQDLTLDLSKTLRETAMAAFEEVLRLHAEIEEIQHQLETRTDYETDAYMDLVQRLTDANDMYARRGGLTMHADIERVLTGLGFEAADLDKGLTAFSGGWQMRAELGRLLLLHPDCLLLDEPTNHLDIDSVRWLEDFLSVYDGAVVLISHDRTFLDNITNRTIEITKTKVYDIPASYSDYEEIRAERMEQQRALADRQTKERDRMQKWIDRFKYKASLASRAQSRIKALQRMEVIEVDDDDTSSIHFSFPPAPRSGRAVVECTGIVKSYGEKRVLRGVDFTLERGEKIAFIGKNGEGKTTLAKIIAGVEPPTAGEVQLGHAVAVGYYAQQQADMMGGHNTIYEVMQEAAPPSMRPRIRSLLGAFLFRGDDINKRVGVLSGGEKSRLALARLLLQPYNLLILDEPTNHLDMLSKEVLKEALMSYDGAMIVVSHDRDFLDGLTEKIIAFRVGTLKEYEGDVDTYLKLLGDPHVADAPAPHEIPLHHVVAPEKTSAQLREEQKARDKEKRKAERRVTEIENQIAVQEKTIAEAETKLADPDLYKDPVKQHKTTTTYDTAKRVLASLMEEWAALMETISQPTED
;
A
#
# COMPACT_ATOMS: atom_id res chain seq x y z
N MET A 1 -7.00 -26.69 -3.30
CA MET A 1 -6.52 -26.05 -4.56
C MET A 1 -7.69 -25.39 -5.28
N ILE A 2 -7.50 -24.15 -5.76
CA ILE A 2 -8.49 -23.38 -6.52
C ILE A 2 -7.89 -23.02 -7.87
N THR A 3 -8.61 -23.29 -8.96
CA THR A 3 -8.14 -23.04 -10.33
C THR A 3 -9.13 -22.12 -11.04
N LEU A 4 -8.63 -20.99 -11.53
CA LEU A 4 -9.38 -20.08 -12.41
C LEU A 4 -8.98 -20.37 -13.85
N THR A 5 -9.96 -20.67 -14.71
CA THR A 5 -9.72 -20.99 -16.12
C THR A 5 -10.52 -20.05 -17.02
N ASN A 6 -9.81 -19.23 -17.80
CA ASN A 6 -10.35 -18.25 -18.74
C ASN A 6 -11.43 -17.33 -18.15
N VAL A 7 -11.30 -17.00 -16.85
CA VAL A 7 -12.29 -16.19 -16.15
C VAL A 7 -12.35 -14.80 -16.77
N THR A 8 -13.57 -14.37 -17.10
CA THR A 8 -13.87 -13.09 -17.74
C THR A 8 -15.02 -12.43 -16.99
N VAL A 9 -14.93 -11.11 -16.81
CA VAL A 9 -15.97 -10.30 -16.19
C VAL A 9 -16.18 -9.03 -17.00
N ASP A 10 -17.42 -8.86 -17.46
CA ASP A 10 -17.89 -7.67 -18.15
C ASP A 10 -19.19 -7.14 -17.53
N PHE A 11 -19.26 -5.82 -17.39
CA PHE A 11 -20.45 -5.08 -16.98
C PHE A 11 -20.95 -4.26 -18.16
N GLY A 12 -21.67 -4.91 -19.07
CA GLY A 12 -22.24 -4.28 -20.27
C GLY A 12 -21.17 -3.78 -21.24
N THR A 13 -20.89 -2.47 -21.22
CA THR A 13 -19.88 -1.86 -22.10
C THR A 13 -18.46 -1.85 -21.51
N ARG A 14 -18.30 -2.15 -20.21
CA ARG A 14 -17.01 -2.12 -19.52
C ARG A 14 -16.56 -3.54 -19.17
N ILE A 15 -15.45 -3.97 -19.74
CA ILE A 15 -14.77 -5.22 -19.36
C ILE A 15 -13.81 -4.92 -18.22
N LEU A 16 -13.88 -5.66 -17.11
CA LEU A 16 -12.93 -5.52 -15.99
C LEU A 16 -11.66 -6.34 -16.21
N PHE A 17 -11.81 -7.59 -16.63
CA PHE A 17 -10.69 -8.47 -16.97
C PHE A 17 -11.17 -9.61 -17.84
N LYS A 18 -10.25 -10.16 -18.66
CA LYS A 18 -10.55 -11.18 -19.65
C LYS A 18 -9.50 -12.28 -19.66
N ASN A 19 -9.93 -13.52 -19.83
CA ASN A 19 -9.08 -14.70 -19.93
C ASN A 19 -8.10 -14.85 -18.76
N VAL A 20 -8.57 -14.61 -17.54
CA VAL A 20 -7.77 -14.75 -16.32
C VAL A 20 -7.55 -16.23 -16.02
N ASN A 21 -6.29 -16.61 -15.90
CA ASN A 21 -5.85 -17.97 -15.66
C ASN A 21 -4.78 -17.96 -14.57
N PHE A 22 -5.09 -18.49 -13.40
CA PHE A 22 -4.10 -18.72 -12.36
C PHE A 22 -4.58 -19.78 -11.37
N LEU A 23 -3.62 -20.22 -10.55
CA LEU A 23 -3.80 -21.29 -9.60
C LEU A 23 -3.50 -20.81 -8.18
N ILE A 24 -4.34 -21.19 -7.23
CA ILE A 24 -4.12 -20.98 -5.78
C ILE A 24 -3.92 -22.35 -5.10
N GLN A 25 -2.77 -22.51 -4.48
CA GLN A 25 -2.34 -23.69 -3.72
C GLN A 25 -2.21 -23.37 -2.22
N ASN A 26 -2.15 -24.39 -1.38
CA ASN A 26 -1.89 -24.19 0.05
C ASN A 26 -0.47 -23.61 0.23
N GLY A 27 -0.32 -22.68 1.17
CA GLY A 27 0.92 -21.94 1.39
C GLY A 27 1.12 -20.74 0.47
N ASP A 28 0.28 -20.56 -0.56
CA ASP A 28 0.30 -19.33 -1.36
C ASP A 28 -0.10 -18.14 -0.49
N ARG A 29 0.66 -17.04 -0.59
CA ARG A 29 0.36 -15.75 0.03
C ARG A 29 0.31 -14.70 -1.07
N ILE A 30 -0.90 -14.48 -1.58
CA ILE A 30 -1.13 -13.72 -2.81
C ILE A 30 -1.60 -12.30 -2.45
N GLY A 31 -0.84 -11.30 -2.89
CA GLY A 31 -1.27 -9.90 -2.92
C GLY A 31 -2.03 -9.60 -4.21
N LEU A 32 -3.29 -9.18 -4.11
CA LEU A 32 -4.08 -8.71 -5.25
C LEU A 32 -3.96 -7.19 -5.38
N VAL A 33 -3.25 -6.74 -6.41
CA VAL A 33 -2.94 -5.32 -6.62
C VAL A 33 -3.56 -4.79 -7.91
N GLY A 34 -3.82 -3.49 -7.95
CA GLY A 34 -4.45 -2.83 -9.08
C GLY A 34 -5.20 -1.58 -8.65
N ARG A 35 -5.56 -0.73 -9.63
CA ARG A 35 -6.25 0.54 -9.37
C ARG A 35 -7.63 0.33 -8.75
N ASN A 36 -8.18 1.40 -8.18
CA ASN A 36 -9.57 1.39 -7.71
C ASN A 36 -10.53 1.19 -8.90
N GLY A 37 -11.46 0.24 -8.73
CA GLY A 37 -12.37 -0.17 -9.80
C GLY A 37 -11.76 -1.07 -10.88
N ALA A 38 -10.56 -1.64 -10.67
CA ALA A 38 -9.98 -2.67 -11.54
C ALA A 38 -10.70 -4.04 -11.42
N GLY A 39 -11.47 -4.25 -10.33
CA GLY A 39 -12.22 -5.50 -10.10
C GLY A 39 -11.60 -6.44 -9.07
N LYS A 40 -10.71 -5.96 -8.19
CA LYS A 40 -10.06 -6.76 -7.13
C LYS A 40 -11.08 -7.47 -6.22
N SER A 41 -12.00 -6.71 -5.61
CA SER A 41 -13.07 -7.24 -4.76
C SER A 41 -14.02 -8.16 -5.53
N THR A 42 -14.30 -7.85 -6.81
CA THR A 42 -15.09 -8.72 -7.69
C THR A 42 -14.39 -10.05 -7.94
N LEU A 43 -13.07 -10.07 -8.14
CA LEU A 43 -12.29 -11.29 -8.28
C LEU A 43 -12.32 -12.13 -7.00
N LEU A 44 -12.19 -11.50 -5.82
CA LEU A 44 -12.37 -12.21 -4.54
C LEU A 44 -13.77 -12.82 -4.40
N GLY A 45 -14.82 -12.07 -4.74
CA GLY A 45 -16.21 -12.57 -4.73
C GLY A 45 -16.42 -13.74 -5.69
N ILE A 46 -15.75 -13.72 -6.84
CA ILE A 46 -15.75 -14.84 -7.81
C ILE A 46 -15.03 -16.07 -7.24
N ILE A 47 -13.87 -15.88 -6.61
CA ILE A 47 -13.14 -16.96 -5.94
C ILE A 47 -13.97 -17.53 -4.79
N ALA A 48 -14.66 -16.68 -4.01
CA ALA A 48 -15.55 -17.11 -2.94
C ALA A 48 -16.79 -17.85 -3.47
N GLY A 49 -17.24 -17.54 -4.69
CA GLY A 49 -18.45 -18.10 -5.31
C GLY A 49 -19.70 -17.27 -5.06
N GLU A 50 -19.56 -16.05 -4.53
CA GLU A 50 -20.66 -15.08 -4.35
C GLU A 50 -21.06 -14.45 -5.67
N THR A 51 -20.11 -14.29 -6.60
CA THR A 51 -20.34 -13.72 -7.93
C THR A 51 -19.98 -14.73 -9.00
N THR A 52 -20.88 -14.94 -9.97
CA THR A 52 -20.58 -15.75 -11.15
C THR A 52 -19.82 -14.94 -12.20
N PRO A 53 -18.72 -15.46 -12.75
CA PRO A 53 -18.05 -14.80 -13.86
C PRO A 53 -18.92 -14.82 -15.13
N THR A 54 -18.73 -13.87 -16.03
CA THR A 54 -19.48 -13.82 -17.29
C THR A 54 -18.96 -14.81 -18.33
N GLY A 55 -17.71 -15.25 -18.18
CA GLY A 55 -17.12 -16.34 -18.94
C GLY A 55 -15.99 -17.04 -18.19
N GLY A 56 -15.64 -18.24 -18.62
CA GLY A 56 -14.68 -19.11 -17.92
C GLY A 56 -15.31 -19.85 -16.74
N ASP A 57 -14.47 -20.49 -15.94
CA ASP A 57 -14.90 -21.28 -14.77
C ASP A 57 -13.92 -21.17 -13.60
N VAL A 58 -14.45 -21.30 -12.39
CA VAL A 58 -13.66 -21.39 -11.14
C VAL A 58 -13.93 -22.73 -10.50
N SER A 59 -12.91 -23.58 -10.49
CA SER A 59 -12.98 -24.90 -9.88
C SER A 59 -12.26 -24.92 -8.53
N LYS A 60 -12.85 -25.62 -7.57
CA LYS A 60 -12.32 -25.76 -6.20
C LYS A 60 -12.22 -27.24 -5.88
N GLN A 61 -11.22 -27.61 -5.10
CA GLN A 61 -11.10 -28.96 -4.57
C GLN A 61 -12.30 -29.29 -3.65
N ASN A 62 -12.86 -30.50 -3.80
CA ASN A 62 -14.00 -30.93 -3.00
C ASN A 62 -13.69 -30.87 -1.50
N GLY A 63 -14.62 -30.29 -0.73
CA GLY A 63 -14.51 -30.16 0.72
C GLY A 63 -13.67 -28.98 1.22
N MET A 64 -13.10 -28.18 0.32
CA MET A 64 -12.30 -27.00 0.67
C MET A 64 -13.17 -25.91 1.32
N ARG A 65 -12.76 -25.42 2.49
CA ARG A 65 -13.40 -24.32 3.23
C ARG A 65 -12.77 -23.00 2.82
N LEU A 66 -13.60 -22.00 2.50
CA LEU A 66 -13.15 -20.64 2.19
C LEU A 66 -13.67 -19.67 3.26
N GLY A 67 -12.84 -18.73 3.68
CA GLY A 67 -13.28 -17.59 4.47
C GLY A 67 -13.13 -16.31 3.65
N LEU A 68 -14.21 -15.56 3.47
CA LEU A 68 -14.20 -14.25 2.80
C LEU A 68 -14.50 -13.16 3.81
N LEU A 69 -13.63 -12.17 3.88
CA LEU A 69 -13.84 -10.91 4.56
C LEU A 69 -14.10 -9.84 3.48
N SER A 70 -15.36 -9.45 3.28
CA SER A 70 -15.77 -8.42 2.32
C SER A 70 -16.04 -7.08 3.02
N GLN A 71 -15.91 -5.96 2.30
CA GLN A 71 -16.17 -4.63 2.90
C GLN A 71 -17.66 -4.41 3.24
N ASP A 72 -18.57 -4.99 2.45
CA ASP A 72 -20.03 -4.86 2.61
C ASP A 72 -20.62 -6.05 3.39
N LEU A 73 -20.26 -6.17 4.67
CA LEU A 73 -20.76 -7.25 5.52
C LEU A 73 -22.13 -6.96 6.13
N THR A 74 -23.02 -7.95 6.04
CA THR A 74 -24.28 -8.00 6.79
C THR A 74 -24.07 -8.82 8.07
N LEU A 75 -23.71 -8.13 9.15
CA LEU A 75 -23.52 -8.76 10.46
C LEU A 75 -24.84 -8.89 11.22
N ASP A 76 -25.02 -10.02 11.92
CA ASP A 76 -26.10 -10.17 12.88
C ASP A 76 -25.77 -9.41 14.16
N LEU A 77 -26.17 -8.14 14.19
CA LEU A 77 -25.87 -7.23 15.29
C LEU A 77 -26.58 -7.59 16.61
N SER A 78 -27.50 -8.56 16.60
CA SER A 78 -28.22 -8.99 17.80
C SER A 78 -27.35 -9.79 18.79
N LYS A 79 -26.26 -10.38 18.29
CA LYS A 79 -25.35 -11.23 19.08
C LYS A 79 -24.32 -10.42 19.84
N THR A 80 -23.79 -11.03 20.89
CA THR A 80 -22.59 -10.55 21.58
C THR A 80 -21.33 -10.83 20.76
N LEU A 81 -20.23 -10.16 21.13
CA LEU A 81 -18.91 -10.41 20.54
C LEU A 81 -18.50 -11.89 20.72
N ARG A 82 -18.68 -12.43 21.94
CA ARG A 82 -18.37 -13.84 22.23
C ARG A 82 -19.21 -14.80 21.39
N GLU A 83 -20.52 -14.59 21.30
CA GLU A 83 -21.41 -15.44 20.49
C GLU A 83 -21.04 -15.43 19.00
N THR A 84 -20.65 -14.25 18.48
CA THR A 84 -20.17 -14.11 17.11
C THR A 84 -18.89 -14.91 16.87
N ALA A 85 -17.92 -14.84 17.79
CA ALA A 85 -16.70 -15.64 17.71
C ALA A 85 -16.97 -17.14 17.87
N MET A 86 -17.84 -17.53 18.80
CA MET A 86 -18.26 -18.92 19.01
C MET A 86 -18.96 -19.53 17.79
N ALA A 87 -19.57 -18.71 16.92
CA ALA A 87 -20.16 -19.18 15.67
C ALA A 87 -19.13 -19.80 14.69
N ALA A 88 -17.83 -19.53 14.86
CA ALA A 88 -16.77 -20.25 14.13
C ALA A 88 -16.69 -21.74 14.53
N PHE A 89 -17.24 -22.10 15.70
CA PHE A 89 -17.14 -23.41 16.33
C PHE A 89 -18.49 -24.17 16.31
N GLU A 90 -19.37 -23.94 15.34
CA GLU A 90 -20.72 -24.55 15.28
C GLU A 90 -20.70 -26.08 15.43
N GLU A 91 -19.78 -26.77 14.76
CA GLU A 91 -19.63 -28.24 14.86
C GLU A 91 -19.22 -28.68 16.28
N VAL A 92 -18.35 -27.91 16.94
CA VAL A 92 -17.89 -28.15 18.32
C VAL A 92 -19.03 -27.91 19.31
N LEU A 93 -19.80 -26.84 19.14
CA LEU A 93 -20.96 -26.54 19.97
C LEU A 93 -22.04 -27.62 19.83
N ARG A 94 -22.26 -28.14 18.63
CA ARG A 94 -23.17 -29.27 18.41
C ARG A 94 -22.68 -30.54 19.09
N LEU A 95 -21.39 -30.86 18.98
CA LEU A 95 -20.79 -32.02 19.68
C LEU A 95 -20.89 -31.87 21.20
N HIS A 96 -20.69 -30.66 21.73
CA HIS A 96 -20.87 -30.39 23.15
C HIS A 96 -22.30 -30.65 23.63
N ALA A 97 -23.30 -30.15 22.90
CA ALA A 97 -24.70 -30.39 23.20
C ALA A 97 -25.06 -31.89 23.11
N GLU A 98 -24.52 -32.62 22.14
CA GLU A 98 -24.70 -34.08 22.03
C GLU A 98 -24.06 -34.81 23.22
N ILE A 99 -22.86 -34.39 23.65
CA ILE A 99 -22.19 -34.96 24.83
C ILE A 99 -23.04 -34.74 26.09
N GLU A 100 -23.56 -33.53 26.31
CA GLU A 100 -24.43 -33.22 27.46
C GLU A 100 -25.73 -34.06 27.44
N GLU A 101 -26.34 -34.22 26.26
CA GLU A 101 -27.55 -35.05 26.11
C GLU A 101 -27.26 -36.51 26.43
N ILE A 102 -26.17 -37.08 25.89
CA ILE A 102 -25.80 -38.47 26.15
C ILE A 102 -25.45 -38.68 27.62
N GLN A 103 -24.72 -37.74 28.25
CA GLN A 103 -24.42 -37.78 29.68
C GLN A 103 -25.69 -37.80 30.53
N HIS A 104 -26.67 -36.94 30.21
CA HIS A 104 -27.96 -36.93 30.90
C HIS A 104 -28.73 -38.26 30.73
N GLN A 105 -28.69 -38.87 29.54
CA GLN A 105 -29.27 -40.18 29.32
C GLN A 105 -28.55 -41.28 30.13
N LEU A 106 -27.22 -41.24 30.22
CA LEU A 106 -26.44 -42.20 31.01
C LEU A 106 -26.70 -42.07 32.52
N GLU A 107 -26.97 -40.87 33.03
CA GLU A 107 -27.34 -40.61 34.43
C GLU A 107 -28.74 -41.14 34.79
N THR A 108 -29.69 -41.05 33.85
CA THR A 108 -31.11 -41.36 34.10
C THR A 108 -31.49 -42.80 33.76
N ARG A 109 -30.71 -43.47 32.93
CA ARG A 109 -30.95 -44.86 32.52
C ARG A 109 -30.53 -45.87 33.59
N THR A 110 -31.26 -46.98 33.62
CA THR A 110 -31.06 -48.09 34.57
C THR A 110 -30.83 -49.43 33.86
N ASP A 111 -30.79 -49.43 32.53
CA ASP A 111 -30.72 -50.59 31.65
C ASP A 111 -29.29 -50.87 31.15
N TYR A 112 -28.34 -50.93 32.09
CA TYR A 112 -26.89 -50.98 31.87
C TYR A 112 -26.38 -52.15 31.00
N GLU A 113 -27.14 -53.25 30.91
CA GLU A 113 -26.75 -54.45 30.16
C GLU A 113 -27.31 -54.49 28.73
N THR A 114 -28.01 -53.45 28.29
CA THR A 114 -28.64 -53.42 26.96
C THR A 114 -27.68 -52.94 25.87
N ASP A 115 -27.85 -53.45 24.65
CA ASP A 115 -27.11 -52.98 23.46
C ASP A 115 -27.29 -51.47 23.24
N ALA A 116 -28.47 -50.93 23.57
CA ALA A 116 -28.77 -49.51 23.47
C ALA A 116 -27.97 -48.65 24.48
N TYR A 117 -27.69 -49.18 25.68
CA TYR A 117 -26.82 -48.51 26.65
C TYR A 117 -25.35 -48.53 26.18
N MET A 118 -24.89 -49.67 25.65
CA MET A 118 -23.53 -49.79 25.10
C MET A 118 -23.30 -48.88 23.88
N ASP A 119 -24.31 -48.73 23.00
CA ASP A 119 -24.28 -47.77 21.89
C ASP A 119 -24.13 -46.33 22.36
N LEU A 120 -24.82 -45.93 23.44
CA LEU A 120 -24.66 -44.60 24.03
C LEU A 120 -23.25 -44.36 24.57
N VAL A 121 -22.64 -45.34 25.24
CA VAL A 121 -21.26 -45.23 25.73
C VAL A 121 -20.27 -45.08 24.56
N GLN A 122 -20.47 -45.83 23.48
CA GLN A 122 -19.65 -45.71 22.28
C GLN A 122 -19.81 -44.33 21.64
N ARG A 123 -21.05 -43.87 21.45
CA ARG A 123 -21.35 -42.53 20.91
C ARG A 123 -20.76 -41.42 21.76
N LEU A 124 -20.79 -41.53 23.09
CA LEU A 124 -20.15 -40.57 23.99
C LEU A 124 -18.63 -40.54 23.79
N THR A 125 -18.01 -41.71 23.62
CA THR A 125 -16.57 -41.82 23.39
C THR A 125 -16.19 -41.18 22.06
N ASP A 126 -16.91 -41.52 20.99
CA ASP A 126 -16.69 -40.98 19.65
C ASP A 126 -16.92 -39.45 19.61
N ALA A 127 -17.98 -38.97 20.28
CA ALA A 127 -18.28 -37.54 20.36
C ALA A 127 -17.21 -36.77 21.13
N ASN A 128 -16.70 -37.31 22.25
CA ASN A 128 -15.59 -36.69 23.01
C ASN A 128 -14.30 -36.65 22.20
N ASP A 129 -13.95 -37.74 21.52
CA ASP A 129 -12.76 -37.78 20.66
C ASP A 129 -12.85 -36.75 19.53
N MET A 130 -14.02 -36.63 18.88
CA MET A 130 -14.27 -35.64 17.85
C MET A 130 -14.24 -34.21 18.41
N TYR A 131 -14.85 -33.97 19.58
CA TYR A 131 -14.84 -32.69 20.25
C TYR A 131 -13.41 -32.21 20.55
N ALA A 132 -12.56 -33.10 21.08
CA ALA A 132 -11.16 -32.80 21.34
C ALA A 132 -10.39 -32.51 20.04
N ARG A 133 -10.55 -33.33 19.00
CA ARG A 133 -9.88 -33.14 17.69
C ARG A 133 -10.29 -31.86 16.97
N ARG A 134 -11.51 -31.39 17.18
CA ARG A 134 -12.05 -30.15 16.61
C ARG A 134 -11.72 -28.90 17.45
N GLY A 135 -10.88 -29.04 18.48
CA GLY A 135 -10.43 -27.91 19.30
C GLY A 135 -11.42 -27.48 20.38
N GLY A 136 -12.39 -28.32 20.75
CA GLY A 136 -13.36 -27.97 21.79
C GLY A 136 -12.74 -27.63 23.15
N LEU A 137 -11.63 -28.29 23.49
CA LEU A 137 -10.88 -28.04 24.73
C LEU A 137 -10.17 -26.68 24.76
N THR A 138 -9.79 -26.14 23.60
CA THR A 138 -9.05 -24.87 23.50
C THR A 138 -9.93 -23.72 23.02
N MET A 139 -11.17 -23.98 22.59
CA MET A 139 -12.11 -23.01 22.01
C MET A 139 -12.13 -21.66 22.73
N HIS A 140 -12.34 -21.66 24.06
CA HIS A 140 -12.40 -20.42 24.84
C HIS A 140 -11.07 -19.66 24.86
N ALA A 141 -9.96 -20.37 24.98
CA ALA A 141 -8.62 -19.78 24.98
C ALA A 141 -8.26 -19.21 23.59
N ASP A 142 -8.64 -19.90 22.52
CA ASP A 142 -8.43 -19.43 21.15
C ASP A 142 -9.26 -18.18 20.85
N ILE A 143 -10.52 -18.14 21.27
CA ILE A 143 -11.38 -16.96 21.15
C ILE A 143 -10.76 -15.76 21.87
N GLU A 144 -10.34 -15.93 23.12
CA GLU A 144 -9.73 -14.85 23.89
C GLU A 144 -8.42 -14.38 23.24
N ARG A 145 -7.54 -15.31 22.85
CA ARG A 145 -6.27 -15.01 22.18
C ARG A 145 -6.47 -14.22 20.88
N VAL A 146 -7.38 -14.65 20.01
CA VAL A 146 -7.63 -14.00 18.72
C VAL A 146 -8.27 -12.62 18.92
N LEU A 147 -9.31 -12.51 19.74
CA LEU A 147 -10.00 -11.23 19.94
C LEU A 147 -9.11 -10.22 20.67
N THR A 148 -8.35 -10.63 21.68
CA THR A 148 -7.38 -9.74 22.33
C THR A 148 -6.25 -9.33 21.40
N GLY A 149 -5.79 -10.22 20.51
CA GLY A 149 -4.83 -9.89 19.45
C GLY A 149 -5.33 -8.82 18.48
N LEU A 150 -6.64 -8.82 18.18
CA LEU A 150 -7.32 -7.79 17.38
C LEU A 150 -7.70 -6.52 18.17
N GLY A 151 -7.30 -6.45 19.44
CA GLY A 151 -7.43 -5.28 20.31
C GLY A 151 -8.68 -5.22 21.19
N PHE A 152 -9.49 -6.28 21.27
CA PHE A 152 -10.63 -6.33 22.19
C PHE A 152 -10.19 -6.59 23.63
N GLU A 153 -10.87 -5.96 24.60
CA GLU A 153 -10.66 -6.22 26.02
C GLU A 153 -11.54 -7.40 26.50
N ALA A 154 -11.15 -8.07 27.59
CA ALA A 154 -11.96 -9.15 28.16
C ALA A 154 -13.38 -8.70 28.53
N ALA A 155 -13.54 -7.45 28.96
CA ALA A 155 -14.83 -6.83 29.27
C ALA A 155 -15.70 -6.56 28.02
N ASP A 156 -15.14 -6.61 26.81
CA ASP A 156 -15.87 -6.41 25.56
C ASP A 156 -16.58 -7.68 25.09
N LEU A 157 -16.16 -8.86 25.54
CA LEU A 157 -16.66 -10.17 25.09
C LEU A 157 -18.18 -10.31 25.27
N ASP A 158 -18.72 -9.79 26.37
CA ASP A 158 -20.13 -9.90 26.73
C ASP A 158 -20.99 -8.73 26.18
N LYS A 159 -20.39 -7.79 25.44
CA LYS A 159 -21.12 -6.67 24.84
C LYS A 159 -21.79 -7.09 23.53
N GLY A 160 -23.00 -6.58 23.29
CA GLY A 160 -23.70 -6.72 22.01
C GLY A 160 -22.96 -6.01 20.87
N LEU A 161 -23.00 -6.57 19.65
CA LEU A 161 -22.34 -6.00 18.48
C LEU A 161 -22.83 -4.59 18.11
N THR A 162 -24.08 -4.24 18.45
CA THR A 162 -24.64 -2.89 18.28
C THR A 162 -23.92 -1.80 19.08
N ALA A 163 -23.21 -2.16 20.15
CA ALA A 163 -22.44 -1.20 20.96
C ALA A 163 -21.11 -0.79 20.31
N PHE A 164 -20.64 -1.57 19.33
CA PHE A 164 -19.39 -1.33 18.63
C PHE A 164 -19.60 -0.48 17.38
N SER A 165 -18.59 0.32 17.01
CA SER A 165 -18.61 1.02 15.72
C SER A 165 -18.41 0.03 14.57
N GLY A 166 -18.75 0.42 13.33
CA GLY A 166 -18.63 -0.45 12.16
C GLY A 166 -17.23 -1.06 11.98
N GLY A 167 -16.16 -0.31 12.25
CA GLY A 167 -14.79 -0.84 12.21
C GLY A 167 -14.52 -1.93 13.26
N TRP A 168 -15.05 -1.79 14.48
CA TRP A 168 -14.95 -2.83 15.51
C TRP A 168 -15.83 -4.04 15.20
N GLN A 169 -16.99 -3.84 14.58
CA GLN A 169 -17.83 -4.94 14.08
C GLN A 169 -17.09 -5.73 12.99
N MET A 170 -16.39 -5.03 12.10
CA MET A 170 -15.53 -5.64 11.08
C MET A 170 -14.38 -6.46 11.69
N ARG A 171 -13.75 -5.94 12.76
CA ARG A 171 -12.73 -6.69 13.52
C ARG A 171 -13.30 -7.96 14.16
N ALA A 172 -14.52 -7.91 14.68
CA ALA A 172 -15.17 -9.08 15.27
C ALA A 172 -15.36 -10.19 14.22
N GLU A 173 -15.76 -9.80 13.01
CA GLU A 173 -15.93 -10.73 11.89
C GLU A 173 -14.60 -11.28 11.38
N LEU A 174 -13.57 -10.45 11.28
CA LEU A 174 -12.21 -10.92 11.01
C LEU A 174 -11.79 -11.96 12.07
N GLY A 175 -12.01 -11.68 13.35
CA GLY A 175 -11.73 -12.62 14.44
C GLY A 175 -12.45 -13.95 14.26
N ARG A 176 -13.75 -13.93 13.95
CA ARG A 176 -14.55 -15.13 13.64
C ARG A 176 -13.98 -15.91 12.46
N LEU A 177 -13.59 -15.24 11.37
CA LEU A 177 -13.02 -15.88 10.19
C LEU A 177 -11.64 -16.51 10.46
N LEU A 178 -10.80 -15.85 11.28
CA LEU A 178 -9.51 -16.41 11.68
C LEU A 178 -9.69 -17.66 12.55
N LEU A 179 -10.67 -17.67 13.45
CA LEU A 179 -11.02 -18.83 14.29
C LEU A 179 -11.57 -20.02 13.48
N LEU A 180 -12.19 -19.77 12.32
CA LEU A 180 -12.70 -20.82 11.45
C LEU A 180 -11.58 -21.67 10.83
N HIS A 181 -10.35 -21.13 10.74
CA HIS A 181 -9.20 -21.75 10.08
C HIS A 181 -9.54 -22.37 8.69
N PRO A 182 -10.08 -21.60 7.74
CA PRO A 182 -10.42 -22.11 6.39
C PRO A 182 -9.18 -22.50 5.57
N ASP A 183 -9.32 -23.39 4.59
CA ASP A 183 -8.19 -23.78 3.72
C ASP A 183 -7.66 -22.61 2.87
N CYS A 184 -8.50 -21.60 2.60
CA CYS A 184 -8.09 -20.35 1.97
C CYS A 184 -8.83 -19.15 2.56
N LEU A 185 -8.06 -18.14 2.97
CA LEU A 185 -8.53 -16.83 3.43
C LEU A 185 -8.53 -15.84 2.26
N LEU A 186 -9.64 -15.14 2.08
CA LEU A 186 -9.84 -14.08 1.10
C LEU A 186 -10.12 -12.80 1.88
N LEU A 187 -9.18 -11.86 1.90
CA LEU A 187 -9.26 -10.66 2.75
C LEU A 187 -9.27 -9.39 1.90
N ASP A 188 -10.35 -8.61 1.96
CA ASP A 188 -10.45 -7.32 1.29
C ASP A 188 -10.18 -6.16 2.26
N GLU A 189 -8.99 -5.55 2.16
CA GLU A 189 -8.51 -4.43 3.00
C GLU A 189 -8.63 -4.69 4.52
N PRO A 190 -8.04 -5.78 5.05
CA PRO A 190 -8.18 -6.14 6.46
C PRO A 190 -7.55 -5.14 7.43
N THR A 191 -6.65 -4.26 6.97
CA THR A 191 -5.89 -3.32 7.80
C THR A 191 -6.59 -1.97 8.04
N ASN A 192 -7.57 -1.57 7.20
CA ASN A 192 -8.18 -0.23 7.22
C ASN A 192 -8.84 0.18 8.55
N HIS A 193 -9.11 -0.79 9.44
CA HIS A 193 -9.73 -0.54 10.74
C HIS A 193 -8.88 -1.05 11.89
N LEU A 194 -7.67 -1.52 11.64
CA LEU A 194 -6.74 -2.03 12.64
C LEU A 194 -5.78 -0.92 13.09
N ASP A 195 -5.47 -0.92 14.38
CA ASP A 195 -4.38 -0.09 14.89
C ASP A 195 -3.05 -0.82 14.67
N ILE A 196 -1.94 -0.09 14.82
CA ILE A 196 -0.60 -0.61 14.49
C ILE A 196 -0.23 -1.90 15.26
N ASP A 197 -0.70 -2.02 16.51
CA ASP A 197 -0.49 -3.19 17.36
C ASP A 197 -1.29 -4.39 16.81
N SER A 198 -2.55 -4.18 16.43
CA SER A 198 -3.42 -5.23 15.85
C SER A 198 -2.99 -5.63 14.44
N VAL A 199 -2.48 -4.70 13.61
CA VAL A 199 -1.90 -5.00 12.29
C VAL A 199 -0.71 -5.93 12.46
N ARG A 200 0.21 -5.63 13.39
CA ARG A 200 1.37 -6.49 13.67
C ARG A 200 0.95 -7.89 14.11
N TRP A 201 -0.01 -7.99 15.02
CA TRP A 201 -0.53 -9.28 15.44
C TRP A 201 -1.12 -10.08 14.27
N LEU A 202 -1.83 -9.40 13.35
CA LEU A 202 -2.37 -10.03 12.15
C LEU A 202 -1.26 -10.47 11.19
N GLU A 203 -0.19 -9.68 11.02
CA GLU A 203 1.02 -10.07 10.26
C GLU A 203 1.61 -11.37 10.84
N ASP A 204 1.84 -11.40 12.15
CA ASP A 204 2.38 -12.58 12.83
C ASP A 204 1.46 -13.80 12.66
N PHE A 205 0.14 -13.63 12.81
CA PHE A 205 -0.84 -14.70 12.63
C PHE A 205 -0.86 -15.24 11.19
N LEU A 206 -0.89 -14.34 10.20
CA LEU A 206 -0.96 -14.73 8.79
C LEU A 206 0.37 -15.27 8.28
N SER A 207 1.50 -14.90 8.87
CA SER A 207 2.82 -15.42 8.48
C SER A 207 2.91 -16.94 8.66
N VAL A 208 2.37 -17.48 9.75
CA VAL A 208 2.40 -18.91 10.09
C VAL A 208 1.15 -19.69 9.67
N TYR A 209 0.27 -19.08 8.87
CA TYR A 209 -0.98 -19.70 8.44
C TYR A 209 -0.75 -20.87 7.46
N ASP A 210 -1.26 -22.07 7.75
CA ASP A 210 -1.02 -23.25 6.90
C ASP A 210 -1.78 -23.20 5.55
N GLY A 211 -2.94 -22.52 5.52
CA GLY A 211 -3.76 -22.39 4.33
C GLY A 211 -3.24 -21.37 3.32
N ALA A 212 -3.97 -21.20 2.22
CA ALA A 212 -3.71 -20.11 1.28
C ALA A 212 -4.26 -18.78 1.83
N VAL A 213 -3.61 -17.67 1.52
CA VAL A 213 -4.11 -16.31 1.82
C VAL A 213 -4.09 -15.50 0.54
N VAL A 214 -5.23 -14.93 0.17
CA VAL A 214 -5.35 -13.95 -0.90
C VAL A 214 -5.84 -12.66 -0.27
N LEU A 215 -5.04 -11.60 -0.36
CA LEU A 215 -5.34 -10.35 0.32
C LEU A 215 -5.24 -9.16 -0.63
N ILE A 216 -6.18 -8.23 -0.48
CA ILE A 216 -6.13 -6.89 -1.06
C ILE A 216 -5.73 -5.96 0.07
N SER A 217 -4.69 -5.16 -0.14
CA SER A 217 -4.31 -4.12 0.81
C SER A 217 -3.70 -2.93 0.08
N HIS A 218 -3.88 -1.76 0.65
CA HIS A 218 -3.14 -0.56 0.29
C HIS A 218 -1.96 -0.25 1.22
N ASP A 219 -1.60 -1.16 2.13
CA ASP A 219 -0.42 -1.07 2.99
C ASP A 219 0.71 -1.91 2.38
N ARG A 220 1.78 -1.22 1.94
CA ARG A 220 2.93 -1.83 1.27
C ARG A 220 3.72 -2.73 2.20
N THR A 221 3.99 -2.26 3.41
CA THR A 221 4.73 -3.00 4.42
C THR A 221 3.99 -4.29 4.80
N PHE A 222 2.67 -4.21 4.96
CA PHE A 222 1.83 -5.38 5.22
C PHE A 222 1.86 -6.39 4.06
N LEU A 223 1.78 -5.90 2.81
CA LEU A 223 1.90 -6.75 1.62
C LEU A 223 3.26 -7.44 1.57
N ASP A 224 4.35 -6.72 1.79
CA ASP A 224 5.70 -7.30 1.73
C ASP A 224 5.97 -8.32 2.83
N ASN A 225 5.47 -8.07 4.04
CA ASN A 225 5.67 -8.97 5.17
C ASN A 225 4.92 -10.30 5.02
N ILE A 226 3.80 -10.33 4.29
CA ILE A 226 2.92 -11.49 4.20
C ILE A 226 3.02 -12.19 2.85
N THR A 227 3.07 -11.42 1.75
CA THR A 227 2.90 -11.95 0.41
C THR A 227 4.21 -12.46 -0.19
N ASN A 228 4.13 -13.58 -0.89
CA ASN A 228 5.24 -14.17 -1.65
C ASN A 228 4.96 -14.20 -3.15
N ARG A 229 3.79 -13.71 -3.56
CA ARG A 229 3.30 -13.70 -4.93
C ARG A 229 2.34 -12.54 -5.10
N THR A 230 2.50 -11.78 -6.18
CA THR A 230 1.70 -10.60 -6.48
C THR A 230 0.95 -10.82 -7.78
N ILE A 231 -0.38 -10.67 -7.72
CA ILE A 231 -1.27 -10.72 -8.88
C ILE A 231 -1.79 -9.31 -9.16
N GLU A 232 -1.35 -8.74 -10.28
CA GLU A 232 -1.74 -7.41 -10.74
C GLU A 232 -2.93 -7.48 -11.70
N ILE A 233 -3.97 -6.69 -11.44
CA ILE A 233 -5.10 -6.48 -12.35
C ILE A 233 -4.98 -5.09 -12.99
N THR A 234 -4.64 -5.06 -14.28
CA THR A 234 -4.46 -3.82 -15.05
C THR A 234 -5.22 -3.86 -16.37
N LYS A 235 -6.13 -2.89 -16.56
CA LYS A 235 -7.04 -2.74 -17.71
C LYS A 235 -7.92 -3.98 -17.93
N THR A 236 -7.50 -4.92 -18.77
CA THR A 236 -8.20 -6.18 -19.09
C THR A 236 -7.33 -7.40 -18.84
N LYS A 237 -6.07 -7.19 -18.43
CA LYS A 237 -5.06 -8.23 -18.25
C LYS A 237 -4.84 -8.47 -16.76
N VAL A 238 -4.42 -9.69 -16.46
CA VAL A 238 -3.98 -10.10 -15.12
C VAL A 238 -2.57 -10.65 -15.26
N TYR A 239 -1.65 -10.12 -14.46
CA TYR A 239 -0.26 -10.56 -14.40
C TYR A 239 -0.03 -11.28 -13.08
N ASP A 240 0.60 -12.43 -13.14
CA ASP A 240 0.86 -13.30 -12.00
C ASP A 240 2.36 -13.43 -11.82
N ILE A 241 2.89 -12.81 -10.76
CA ILE A 241 4.31 -12.60 -10.55
C ILE A 241 4.68 -13.22 -9.20
N PRO A 242 5.57 -14.23 -9.16
CA PRO A 242 6.00 -14.89 -7.93
C PRO A 242 7.04 -14.04 -7.17
N ALA A 243 6.63 -12.87 -6.71
CA ALA A 243 7.44 -11.92 -5.96
C ALA A 243 6.60 -11.23 -4.87
N SER A 244 7.26 -10.75 -3.82
CA SER A 244 6.68 -9.81 -2.85
C SER A 244 6.29 -8.50 -3.55
N TYR A 245 5.66 -7.58 -2.84
CA TYR A 245 5.13 -6.36 -3.45
C TYR A 245 6.24 -5.42 -3.94
N SER A 246 7.26 -5.16 -3.12
CA SER A 246 8.40 -4.31 -3.49
C SER A 246 9.19 -4.88 -4.69
N ASP A 247 9.50 -6.17 -4.68
CA ASP A 247 10.18 -6.84 -5.79
C ASP A 247 9.31 -6.82 -7.07
N TYR A 248 7.99 -6.96 -6.91
CA TYR A 248 7.04 -6.82 -8.01
C TYR A 248 7.05 -5.41 -8.60
N GLU A 249 7.16 -4.35 -7.79
CA GLU A 249 7.21 -2.96 -8.29
C GLU A 249 8.42 -2.73 -9.21
N GLU A 250 9.58 -3.29 -8.86
CA GLU A 250 10.78 -3.24 -9.72
C GLU A 250 10.56 -3.99 -11.04
N ILE A 251 10.07 -5.24 -10.98
CA ILE A 251 9.75 -6.04 -12.16
C ILE A 251 8.72 -5.33 -13.05
N ARG A 252 7.72 -4.69 -12.44
CA ARG A 252 6.69 -3.93 -13.14
C ARG A 252 7.30 -2.72 -13.84
N ALA A 253 8.21 -1.98 -13.19
CA ALA A 253 8.88 -0.83 -13.76
C ALA A 253 9.72 -1.21 -14.99
N GLU A 254 10.53 -2.26 -14.90
CA GLU A 254 11.31 -2.78 -16.03
C GLU A 254 10.41 -3.21 -17.20
N ARG A 255 9.33 -3.95 -16.88
CA ARG A 255 8.35 -4.38 -17.88
C ARG A 255 7.71 -3.18 -18.58
N MET A 256 7.35 -2.14 -17.84
CA MET A 256 6.78 -0.91 -18.41
C MET A 256 7.77 -0.18 -19.30
N GLU A 257 9.04 -0.09 -18.92
CA GLU A 257 10.09 0.50 -19.76
C GLU A 257 10.26 -0.26 -21.08
N GLN A 258 10.30 -1.59 -21.02
CA GLN A 258 10.37 -2.44 -22.21
C GLN A 258 9.16 -2.25 -23.12
N GLN A 259 7.94 -2.21 -22.57
CA GLN A 259 6.71 -1.97 -23.32
C GLN A 259 6.72 -0.59 -24.00
N ARG A 260 7.14 0.47 -23.29
CA ARG A 260 7.27 1.82 -23.85
C ARG A 260 8.27 1.85 -25.00
N ALA A 261 9.44 1.23 -24.84
CA ALA A 261 10.45 1.14 -25.89
C ALA A 261 9.93 0.41 -27.13
N LEU A 262 9.16 -0.67 -26.96
CA LEU A 262 8.53 -1.40 -28.05
C LEU A 262 7.43 -0.58 -28.74
N ALA A 263 6.56 0.09 -27.98
CA ALA A 263 5.51 0.96 -28.50
C ALA A 263 6.08 2.15 -29.28
N ASP A 264 7.16 2.77 -28.79
CA ASP A 264 7.85 3.86 -29.49
C ASP A 264 8.48 3.40 -30.81
N ARG A 265 9.09 2.21 -30.82
CA ARG A 265 9.64 1.59 -32.03
C ARG A 265 8.53 1.33 -33.05
N GLN A 266 7.41 0.74 -32.61
CA GLN A 266 6.26 0.48 -33.47
C GLN A 266 5.66 1.77 -34.03
N THR A 267 5.52 2.81 -33.20
CA THR A 267 4.99 4.11 -33.62
C THR A 267 5.87 4.75 -34.70
N LYS A 268 7.19 4.75 -34.50
CA LYS A 268 8.15 5.23 -35.52
C LYS A 268 8.07 4.43 -36.82
N GLU A 269 7.86 3.11 -36.73
CA GLU A 269 7.70 2.26 -37.91
C GLU A 269 6.39 2.54 -38.65
N ARG A 270 5.27 2.65 -37.93
CA ARG A 270 3.96 3.03 -38.49
C ARG A 270 4.03 4.38 -39.18
N ASP A 271 4.65 5.39 -38.56
CA ASP A 271 4.84 6.71 -39.16
C ASP A 271 5.67 6.66 -40.45
N ARG A 272 6.74 5.86 -40.47
CA ARG A 272 7.55 5.64 -41.67
C ARG A 272 6.74 4.98 -42.79
N MET A 273 5.95 3.95 -42.46
CA MET A 273 5.07 3.29 -43.42
C MET A 273 4.00 4.26 -43.95
N GLN A 274 3.38 5.05 -43.08
CA GLN A 274 2.36 6.02 -43.43
C GLN A 274 2.90 7.11 -44.35
N LYS A 275 4.04 7.74 -44.00
CA LYS A 275 4.72 8.73 -44.85
C LYS A 275 5.10 8.17 -46.22
N TRP A 276 5.48 6.89 -46.29
CA TRP A 276 5.76 6.21 -47.56
C TRP A 276 4.48 6.01 -48.37
N ILE A 277 3.40 5.55 -47.74
CA ILE A 277 2.09 5.39 -48.39
C ILE A 277 1.64 6.74 -48.95
N ASP A 278 1.63 7.81 -48.16
CA ASP A 278 1.15 9.12 -48.58
C ASP A 278 1.94 9.67 -49.79
N ARG A 279 3.26 9.45 -49.81
CA ARG A 279 4.13 9.90 -50.90
C ARG A 279 3.94 9.12 -52.21
N PHE A 280 3.59 7.84 -52.14
CA PHE A 280 3.63 6.94 -53.30
C PHE A 280 2.27 6.37 -53.72
N LYS A 281 1.20 6.62 -52.95
CA LYS A 281 -0.18 6.13 -53.21
C LYS A 281 -0.72 6.51 -54.60
N TYR A 282 -0.32 7.66 -55.13
CA TYR A 282 -0.81 8.18 -56.42
C TYR A 282 0.07 7.82 -57.63
N LYS A 283 1.17 7.06 -57.45
CA LYS A 283 2.02 6.59 -58.56
C LYS A 283 1.60 5.20 -59.03
N ALA A 284 1.13 5.10 -60.27
CA ALA A 284 0.62 3.86 -60.87
C ALA A 284 1.61 2.67 -60.80
N SER A 285 2.92 2.90 -60.94
CA SER A 285 3.95 1.85 -60.86
C SER A 285 4.18 1.28 -59.46
N LEU A 286 3.76 1.98 -58.40
CA LEU A 286 3.99 1.59 -56.99
C LEU A 286 2.70 1.26 -56.24
N ALA A 287 1.55 1.31 -56.91
CA ALA A 287 0.22 1.13 -56.32
C ALA A 287 0.06 -0.22 -55.60
N SER A 288 0.56 -1.32 -56.17
CA SER A 288 0.51 -2.65 -55.53
C SER A 288 1.30 -2.72 -54.21
N ARG A 289 2.48 -2.09 -54.16
CA ARG A 289 3.31 -2.01 -52.94
C ARG A 289 2.68 -1.10 -51.87
N ALA A 290 2.02 -0.02 -52.28
CA ALA A 290 1.25 0.84 -51.39
C ALA A 290 0.04 0.11 -50.79
N GLN A 291 -0.73 -0.64 -51.59
CA GLN A 291 -1.84 -1.45 -51.09
C GLN A 291 -1.39 -2.54 -50.11
N SER A 292 -0.26 -3.19 -50.36
CA SER A 292 0.30 -4.19 -49.43
C SER A 292 0.67 -3.57 -48.07
N ARG A 293 1.33 -2.42 -48.06
CA ARG A 293 1.68 -1.70 -46.82
C ARG A 293 0.46 -1.14 -46.09
N ILE A 294 -0.58 -0.68 -46.80
CA ILE A 294 -1.86 -0.29 -46.18
C ILE A 294 -2.46 -1.49 -45.43
N LYS A 295 -2.49 -2.67 -46.05
CA LYS A 295 -2.99 -3.90 -45.40
C LYS A 295 -2.11 -4.32 -44.21
N ALA A 296 -0.78 -4.19 -44.33
CA ALA A 296 0.14 -4.47 -43.23
C ALA A 296 -0.10 -3.53 -42.04
N LEU A 297 -0.26 -2.23 -42.30
CA LEU A 297 -0.54 -1.22 -41.28
C LEU A 297 -1.92 -1.42 -40.63
N GLN A 298 -2.93 -1.88 -41.39
CA GLN A 298 -4.26 -2.23 -40.87
C GLN A 298 -4.30 -3.50 -40.02
N ARG A 299 -3.41 -4.47 -40.30
CA ARG A 299 -3.29 -5.72 -39.53
C ARG A 299 -2.35 -5.59 -38.33
N MET A 300 -1.53 -4.55 -38.28
CA MET A 300 -0.61 -4.32 -37.19
C MET A 300 -1.40 -3.89 -35.95
N GLU A 301 -1.52 -4.82 -35.00
CA GLU A 301 -2.07 -4.54 -33.67
C GLU A 301 -1.20 -3.48 -32.99
N VAL A 302 -1.84 -2.48 -32.41
CA VAL A 302 -1.16 -1.43 -31.66
C VAL A 302 -0.65 -2.07 -30.36
N ILE A 303 0.65 -1.95 -30.10
CA ILE A 303 1.20 -2.31 -28.80
C ILE A 303 0.66 -1.30 -27.81
N GLU A 304 -0.29 -1.74 -27.00
CA GLU A 304 -0.74 -0.96 -25.86
C GLU A 304 0.33 -1.05 -24.78
N VAL A 305 0.89 0.11 -24.42
CA VAL A 305 1.56 0.23 -23.13
C VAL A 305 0.49 0.04 -22.07
N ASP A 306 0.77 -0.80 -21.08
CA ASP A 306 -0.07 -0.88 -19.90
C ASP A 306 0.09 0.46 -19.17
N ASP A 307 -0.70 1.45 -19.58
CA ASP A 307 -0.70 2.79 -18.97
C ASP A 307 -0.90 2.63 -17.47
N ASP A 308 0.07 3.12 -16.70
CA ASP A 308 -0.29 4.06 -15.66
C ASP A 308 -0.94 5.26 -16.36
N ASP A 309 -2.05 5.78 -15.85
CA ASP A 309 -2.37 7.19 -16.08
C ASP A 309 -1.17 7.98 -15.51
N THR A 310 -0.07 8.11 -16.26
CA THR A 310 1.10 8.93 -15.91
C THR A 310 0.81 10.40 -16.11
N SER A 311 -0.45 10.83 -16.01
CA SER A 311 -0.66 12.15 -15.44
C SER A 311 -0.16 12.02 -14.00
N SER A 312 1.14 12.21 -13.79
CA SER A 312 1.71 12.40 -12.47
C SER A 312 0.91 13.55 -11.87
N ILE A 313 -0.06 13.20 -11.04
CA ILE A 313 -0.86 14.16 -10.31
C ILE A 313 0.15 14.75 -9.36
N HIS A 314 0.64 15.94 -9.68
CA HIS A 314 1.49 16.67 -8.78
C HIS A 314 0.68 17.86 -8.32
N PHE A 315 0.39 17.86 -7.03
CA PHE A 315 -0.07 19.04 -6.33
C PHE A 315 0.88 19.31 -5.18
N SER A 316 0.95 20.57 -4.79
CA SER A 316 1.67 21.00 -3.61
C SER A 316 0.74 21.80 -2.74
N PHE A 317 0.92 21.68 -1.43
CA PHE A 317 0.24 22.56 -0.51
C PHE A 317 0.74 24.00 -0.73
N PRO A 318 -0.17 25.00 -0.66
CA PRO A 318 0.27 26.38 -0.68
C PRO A 318 1.23 26.64 0.50
N PRO A 319 2.27 27.47 0.33
CA PRO A 319 3.21 27.78 1.40
C PRO A 319 2.51 28.29 2.65
N ALA A 320 2.93 27.79 3.81
CA ALA A 320 2.33 28.12 5.09
C ALA A 320 2.50 29.62 5.41
N PRO A 321 1.42 30.33 5.75
CA PRO A 321 1.53 31.73 6.17
C PRO A 321 2.27 31.80 7.50
N ARG A 322 3.05 32.88 7.71
CA ARG A 322 3.83 33.05 8.94
C ARG A 322 2.94 33.01 10.19
N SER A 323 3.28 32.12 11.12
CA SER A 323 2.72 32.00 12.47
C SER A 323 3.77 32.26 13.56
N GLY A 324 3.30 32.38 14.81
CA GLY A 324 4.14 32.34 16.00
C GLY A 324 4.98 31.06 16.12
N ARG A 325 5.96 31.03 17.05
CA ARG A 325 6.83 29.85 17.26
C ARG A 325 6.05 28.67 17.82
N ALA A 326 5.31 28.90 18.91
CA ALA A 326 4.32 27.95 19.40
C ALA A 326 3.06 28.04 18.53
N VAL A 327 2.66 26.92 17.95
CA VAL A 327 1.48 26.81 17.07
C VAL A 327 0.27 26.31 17.87
N VAL A 328 0.47 25.31 18.72
CA VAL A 328 -0.55 24.78 19.62
C VAL A 328 0.06 24.58 21.00
N GLU A 329 -0.65 25.03 22.03
CA GLU A 329 -0.36 24.70 23.43
C GLU A 329 -1.64 24.14 24.08
N CYS A 330 -1.57 22.90 24.53
CA CYS A 330 -2.61 22.21 25.26
C CYS A 330 -2.17 22.07 26.72
N THR A 331 -2.98 22.57 27.65
CA THR A 331 -2.71 22.47 29.09
C THR A 331 -3.83 21.72 29.79
N GLY A 332 -3.48 20.59 30.41
CA GLY A 332 -4.37 19.80 31.25
C GLY A 332 -5.65 19.32 30.55
N ILE A 333 -5.58 18.96 29.27
CA ILE A 333 -6.77 18.61 28.48
C ILE A 333 -7.43 17.34 29.02
N VAL A 334 -8.70 17.48 29.39
CA VAL A 334 -9.59 16.40 29.82
C VAL A 334 -10.77 16.34 28.88
N LYS A 335 -11.13 15.13 28.44
CA LYS A 335 -12.35 14.89 27.65
C LYS A 335 -13.03 13.61 28.10
N SER A 336 -14.31 13.73 28.41
CA SER A 336 -15.17 12.62 28.80
C SER A 336 -16.40 12.55 27.91
N TYR A 337 -16.78 11.33 27.50
CA TYR A 337 -18.06 11.06 26.85
C TYR A 337 -18.89 10.18 27.80
N GLY A 338 -19.87 10.79 28.47
CA GLY A 338 -20.57 10.14 29.58
C GLY A 338 -19.60 9.78 30.71
N GLU A 339 -19.59 8.51 31.11
CA GLU A 339 -18.68 8.00 32.14
C GLU A 339 -17.27 7.67 31.61
N LYS A 340 -17.10 7.52 30.29
CA LYS A 340 -15.81 7.17 29.68
C LYS A 340 -14.92 8.40 29.59
N ARG A 341 -13.89 8.45 30.44
CA ARG A 341 -12.80 9.44 30.35
C ARG A 341 -11.79 9.01 29.30
N VAL A 342 -11.76 9.74 28.18
CA VAL A 342 -10.87 9.47 27.04
C VAL A 342 -9.52 10.15 27.22
N LEU A 343 -9.51 11.45 27.54
CA LEU A 343 -8.29 12.21 27.83
C LEU A 343 -8.24 12.59 29.32
N ARG A 344 -7.08 12.45 29.96
CA ARG A 344 -6.91 12.56 31.41
C ARG A 344 -5.86 13.59 31.83
N GLY A 345 -6.07 14.86 31.48
CA GLY A 345 -5.17 15.94 31.90
C GLY A 345 -3.89 15.96 31.07
N VAL A 346 -4.07 16.01 29.76
CA VAL A 346 -2.99 15.88 28.78
C VAL A 346 -2.39 17.25 28.48
N ASP A 347 -1.07 17.35 28.63
CA ASP A 347 -0.27 18.48 28.18
C ASP A 347 0.40 18.13 26.83
N PHE A 348 0.37 19.06 25.89
CA PHE A 348 0.91 18.85 24.55
C PHE A 348 1.28 20.18 23.91
N THR A 349 2.43 20.26 23.25
CA THR A 349 2.87 21.47 22.54
C THR A 349 3.33 21.13 21.13
N LEU A 350 3.00 21.99 20.17
CA LEU A 350 3.46 21.88 18.79
C LEU A 350 4.08 23.21 18.35
N GLU A 351 5.31 23.15 17.85
CA GLU A 351 6.03 24.29 17.32
C GLU A 351 5.90 24.41 15.80
N ARG A 352 6.27 25.57 15.27
CA ARG A 352 6.18 25.88 13.84
C ARG A 352 7.15 25.02 13.04
N GLY A 353 6.61 24.32 12.05
CA GLY A 353 7.38 23.44 11.16
C GLY A 353 7.52 22.02 11.68
N GLU A 354 7.12 21.75 12.94
CA GLU A 354 7.12 20.38 13.46
C GLU A 354 6.04 19.54 12.76
N LYS A 355 6.43 18.34 12.34
CA LYS A 355 5.56 17.33 11.74
C LYS A 355 5.53 16.10 12.65
N ILE A 356 4.38 15.85 13.27
CA ILE A 356 4.25 14.82 14.28
C ILE A 356 3.18 13.78 13.91
N ALA A 357 3.37 12.55 14.39
CA ALA A 357 2.40 11.48 14.26
C ALA A 357 1.74 11.15 15.60
N PHE A 358 0.41 11.01 15.62
CA PHE A 358 -0.36 10.51 16.75
C PHE A 358 -0.61 9.01 16.56
N ILE A 359 0.00 8.19 17.42
CA ILE A 359 -0.07 6.72 17.35
C ILE A 359 -0.65 6.17 18.65
N GLY A 360 -1.35 5.05 18.61
CA GLY A 360 -1.94 4.40 19.79
C GLY A 360 -3.11 3.50 19.41
N LYS A 361 -3.68 2.78 20.37
CA LYS A 361 -4.84 1.91 20.15
C LYS A 361 -6.07 2.73 19.78
N ASN A 362 -7.02 2.07 19.12
CA ASN A 362 -8.28 2.72 18.81
C ASN A 362 -9.09 3.01 20.08
N GLY A 363 -9.65 4.22 20.14
CA GLY A 363 -10.41 4.67 21.32
C GLY A 363 -9.58 5.30 22.45
N GLU A 364 -8.26 5.44 22.31
CA GLU A 364 -7.40 6.12 23.30
C GLU A 364 -7.42 7.66 23.20
N GLY A 365 -8.14 8.21 22.21
CA GLY A 365 -8.40 9.65 22.12
C GLY A 365 -7.59 10.42 21.08
N LYS A 366 -6.91 9.76 20.13
CA LYS A 366 -6.14 10.40 19.03
C LYS A 366 -7.00 11.41 18.25
N THR A 367 -8.06 10.92 17.62
CA THR A 367 -9.06 11.74 16.92
C THR A 367 -9.72 12.77 17.83
N THR A 368 -9.95 12.42 19.11
CA THR A 368 -10.54 13.34 20.08
C THR A 368 -9.65 14.54 20.36
N LEU A 369 -8.34 14.32 20.58
CA LEU A 369 -7.39 15.41 20.76
C LEU A 369 -7.24 16.22 19.47
N ALA A 370 -7.17 15.57 18.30
CA ALA A 370 -7.14 16.24 17.00
C ALA A 370 -8.35 17.16 16.79
N LYS A 371 -9.57 16.70 17.10
CA LYS A 371 -10.81 17.51 17.05
C LYS A 371 -10.80 18.68 18.02
N ILE A 372 -10.23 18.48 19.21
CA ILE A 372 -10.10 19.52 20.23
C ILE A 372 -9.13 20.62 19.76
N ILE A 373 -7.97 20.24 19.22
CA ILE A 373 -6.99 21.19 18.66
C ILE A 373 -7.58 21.92 17.44
N ALA A 374 -8.33 21.21 16.59
CA ALA A 374 -8.99 21.79 15.43
C ALA A 374 -10.17 22.73 15.77
N GLY A 375 -10.56 22.81 17.05
CA GLY A 375 -11.72 23.61 17.49
C GLY A 375 -13.08 23.03 17.06
N VAL A 376 -13.12 21.78 16.61
CA VAL A 376 -14.35 21.07 16.22
C VAL A 376 -15.13 20.64 17.45
N GLU A 377 -14.44 20.26 18.52
CA GLU A 377 -15.05 19.90 19.81
C GLU A 377 -14.38 20.61 20.98
N PRO A 378 -15.13 21.09 21.98
CA PRO A 378 -14.52 21.65 23.18
C PRO A 378 -13.98 20.54 24.11
N PRO A 379 -12.90 20.80 24.87
CA PRO A 379 -12.50 19.94 25.98
C PRO A 379 -13.52 20.02 27.13
N THR A 380 -13.56 18.99 27.99
CA THR A 380 -14.36 19.01 29.22
C THR A 380 -13.69 19.85 30.31
N ALA A 381 -12.36 19.81 30.38
CA ALA A 381 -11.53 20.68 31.22
C ALA A 381 -10.14 20.83 30.58
N GLY A 382 -9.37 21.82 31.05
CA GLY A 382 -8.12 22.25 30.39
C GLY A 382 -8.38 23.29 29.31
N GLU A 383 -7.31 23.76 28.67
CA GLU A 383 -7.35 24.82 27.67
C GLU A 383 -6.45 24.49 26.47
N VAL A 384 -6.94 24.80 25.27
CA VAL A 384 -6.15 24.81 24.03
C VAL A 384 -5.93 26.25 23.63
N GLN A 385 -4.67 26.66 23.51
CA GLN A 385 -4.28 27.97 23.01
C GLN A 385 -3.62 27.80 21.64
N LEU A 386 -4.21 28.43 20.62
CA LEU A 386 -3.62 28.53 19.29
C LEU A 386 -2.68 29.74 19.24
N GLY A 387 -1.51 29.54 18.63
CA GLY A 387 -0.51 30.59 18.45
C GLY A 387 -1.00 31.76 17.60
N HIS A 388 -0.22 32.85 17.62
CA HIS A 388 -0.55 34.03 16.83
C HIS A 388 -0.62 33.72 15.33
N ALA A 389 -1.73 34.15 14.70
CA ALA A 389 -2.01 33.98 13.27
C ALA A 389 -2.01 32.52 12.78
N VAL A 390 -2.35 31.58 13.66
CA VAL A 390 -2.53 30.17 13.27
C VAL A 390 -3.85 29.98 12.52
N ALA A 391 -3.76 29.41 11.32
CA ALA A 391 -4.86 29.00 10.47
C ALA A 391 -4.83 27.48 10.34
N VAL A 392 -5.86 26.83 10.89
CA VAL A 392 -5.95 25.37 11.00
C VAL A 392 -6.70 24.78 9.80
N GLY A 393 -6.05 23.87 9.09
CA GLY A 393 -6.67 23.00 8.09
C GLY A 393 -6.90 21.63 8.69
N TYR A 394 -8.16 21.25 8.87
CA TYR A 394 -8.53 19.94 9.46
C TYR A 394 -9.10 19.02 8.39
N TYR A 395 -8.51 17.83 8.26
CA TYR A 395 -9.02 16.72 7.47
C TYR A 395 -9.54 15.64 8.41
N ALA A 396 -10.80 15.23 8.24
CA ALA A 396 -11.33 14.04 8.90
C ALA A 396 -12.36 13.33 8.02
N GLN A 397 -12.34 12.00 8.07
CA GLN A 397 -13.22 11.12 7.29
C GLN A 397 -14.71 11.49 7.43
N GLN A 398 -15.18 11.75 8.65
CA GLN A 398 -16.58 12.12 8.91
C GLN A 398 -16.97 13.48 8.30
N GLN A 399 -16.03 14.42 8.15
CA GLN A 399 -16.32 15.71 7.48
C GLN A 399 -16.43 15.56 5.97
N ALA A 400 -15.72 14.59 5.37
CA ALA A 400 -15.86 14.30 3.94
C ALA A 400 -17.27 13.82 3.60
N ASP A 401 -17.89 13.04 4.50
CA ASP A 401 -19.28 12.60 4.36
C ASP A 401 -20.31 13.71 4.61
N MET A 402 -19.94 14.75 5.38
CA MET A 402 -20.79 15.93 5.64
C MET A 402 -20.75 16.96 4.51
N MET A 403 -19.96 16.77 3.45
CA MET A 403 -19.97 17.64 2.27
C MET A 403 -21.32 17.51 1.55
N GLY A 404 -22.17 18.52 1.67
CA GLY A 404 -23.60 18.50 1.33
C GLY A 404 -23.96 17.74 0.05
N GLY A 405 -24.89 16.78 0.17
CA GLY A 405 -25.19 15.80 -0.89
C GLY A 405 -25.87 16.34 -2.15
N HIS A 406 -26.37 17.58 -2.13
CA HIS A 406 -27.11 18.17 -3.26
C HIS A 406 -26.23 18.98 -4.22
N ASN A 407 -25.12 19.55 -3.74
CA ASN A 407 -24.22 20.38 -4.55
C ASN A 407 -23.32 19.50 -5.43
N THR A 408 -22.88 20.07 -6.55
CA THR A 408 -21.88 19.45 -7.43
C THR A 408 -20.47 19.61 -6.86
N ILE A 409 -19.54 18.76 -7.31
CA ILE A 409 -18.11 18.86 -6.95
C ILE A 409 -17.57 20.28 -7.19
N TYR A 410 -17.90 20.88 -8.34
CA TYR A 410 -17.45 22.23 -8.68
C TYR A 410 -17.99 23.29 -7.71
N GLU A 411 -19.28 23.24 -7.39
CA GLU A 411 -19.94 24.21 -6.51
C GLU A 411 -19.34 24.18 -5.11
N VAL A 412 -19.11 22.98 -4.56
CA VAL A 412 -18.48 22.82 -3.24
C VAL A 412 -17.08 23.45 -3.21
N MET A 413 -16.29 23.25 -4.27
CA MET A 413 -14.97 23.87 -4.39
C MET A 413 -15.06 25.38 -4.57
N GLN A 414 -16.04 25.87 -5.33
CA GLN A 414 -16.22 27.30 -5.61
C GLN A 414 -16.66 28.09 -4.37
N GLU A 415 -17.48 27.49 -3.52
CA GLU A 415 -17.91 28.06 -2.23
C GLU A 415 -16.74 28.18 -1.24
N ALA A 416 -15.85 27.18 -1.20
CA ALA A 416 -14.70 27.18 -0.31
C ALA A 416 -13.50 28.00 -0.82
N ALA A 417 -13.41 28.24 -2.14
CA ALA A 417 -12.26 28.87 -2.76
C ALA A 417 -12.26 30.40 -2.59
N PRO A 418 -11.12 31.00 -2.17
CA PRO A 418 -10.94 32.44 -2.27
C PRO A 418 -11.02 32.91 -3.74
N PRO A 419 -11.38 34.17 -4.01
CA PRO A 419 -11.52 34.68 -5.38
C PRO A 419 -10.31 34.44 -6.28
N SER A 420 -9.10 34.47 -5.73
CA SER A 420 -7.83 34.22 -6.42
C SER A 420 -7.67 32.77 -6.91
N MET A 421 -8.29 31.80 -6.23
CA MET A 421 -8.17 30.36 -6.55
C MET A 421 -9.24 29.86 -7.51
N ARG A 422 -10.32 30.61 -7.73
CA ARG A 422 -11.44 30.23 -8.62
C ARG A 422 -11.01 29.79 -10.02
N PRO A 423 -10.06 30.48 -10.71
CA PRO A 423 -9.58 30.03 -12.03
C PRO A 423 -8.86 28.68 -11.99
N ARG A 424 -8.28 28.31 -10.84
CA ARG A 424 -7.49 27.08 -10.67
C ARG A 424 -8.30 25.88 -10.20
N ILE A 425 -9.57 26.05 -9.79
CA ILE A 425 -10.43 24.97 -9.31
C ILE A 425 -10.47 23.79 -10.28
N ARG A 426 -10.67 24.04 -11.58
CA ARG A 426 -10.72 22.96 -12.59
C ARG A 426 -9.39 22.23 -12.73
N SER A 427 -8.27 22.96 -12.66
CA SER A 427 -6.94 22.36 -12.69
C SER A 427 -6.68 21.52 -11.44
N LEU A 428 -7.13 21.98 -10.28
CA LEU A 428 -6.99 21.29 -9.01
C LEU A 428 -7.85 20.02 -9.00
N LEU A 429 -9.13 20.11 -9.39
CA LEU A 429 -10.01 18.95 -9.54
C LEU A 429 -9.48 17.94 -10.56
N GLY A 430 -8.92 18.43 -11.67
CA GLY A 430 -8.26 17.57 -12.66
C GLY A 430 -7.04 16.83 -12.08
N ALA A 431 -6.29 17.46 -11.18
CA ALA A 431 -5.24 16.80 -10.41
C ALA A 431 -5.84 15.68 -9.54
N PHE A 432 -6.95 15.90 -8.84
CA PHE A 432 -7.63 14.84 -8.06
C PHE A 432 -8.47 13.84 -8.89
N LEU A 433 -8.16 13.68 -10.19
CA LEU A 433 -8.82 12.75 -11.13
C LEU A 433 -10.32 13.01 -11.35
N PHE A 434 -10.82 14.20 -11.07
CA PHE A 434 -12.16 14.62 -11.49
C PHE A 434 -12.05 15.25 -12.89
N ARG A 435 -12.34 14.47 -13.94
CA ARG A 435 -12.20 14.89 -15.34
C ARG A 435 -13.55 15.06 -16.03
N GLY A 436 -13.62 15.99 -16.99
CA GLY A 436 -14.82 16.17 -17.84
C GLY A 436 -16.10 16.39 -17.02
N ASP A 437 -17.08 15.51 -17.23
CA ASP A 437 -18.40 15.58 -16.59
C ASP A 437 -18.39 15.20 -15.10
N ASP A 438 -17.31 14.60 -14.59
CA ASP A 438 -17.19 14.23 -13.18
C ASP A 438 -17.35 15.44 -12.26
N ILE A 439 -16.86 16.60 -12.71
CA ILE A 439 -16.91 17.87 -11.97
C ILE A 439 -18.36 18.33 -11.71
N ASN A 440 -19.31 17.86 -12.51
CA ASN A 440 -20.74 18.15 -12.39
C ASN A 440 -21.51 17.06 -11.60
N LYS A 441 -20.85 15.99 -11.15
CA LYS A 441 -21.49 14.99 -10.28
C LYS A 441 -21.83 15.60 -8.93
N ARG A 442 -22.95 15.17 -8.37
CA ARG A 442 -23.36 15.54 -7.01
C ARG A 442 -22.54 14.77 -5.98
N VAL A 443 -22.15 15.46 -4.90
CA VAL A 443 -21.31 14.86 -3.84
C VAL A 443 -21.98 13.64 -3.20
N GLY A 444 -23.32 13.60 -3.13
CA GLY A 444 -24.06 12.46 -2.56
C GLY A 444 -23.94 11.15 -3.35
N VAL A 445 -23.47 11.18 -4.60
CA VAL A 445 -23.31 9.98 -5.46
C VAL A 445 -21.85 9.51 -5.51
N LEU A 446 -20.93 10.28 -4.95
CA LEU A 446 -19.51 9.94 -4.94
C LEU A 446 -19.23 8.75 -4.02
N SER A 447 -18.34 7.89 -4.47
CA SER A 447 -17.73 6.84 -3.63
C SER A 447 -16.94 7.45 -2.46
N GLY A 448 -16.68 6.68 -1.41
CA GLY A 448 -15.88 7.14 -0.25
C GLY A 448 -14.50 7.66 -0.65
N GLY A 449 -13.81 6.98 -1.57
CA GLY A 449 -12.51 7.43 -2.11
C GLY A 449 -12.62 8.73 -2.91
N GLU A 450 -13.67 8.91 -3.72
CA GLU A 450 -13.92 10.19 -4.41
C GLU A 450 -14.21 11.32 -3.41
N LYS A 451 -15.04 11.10 -2.39
CA LYS A 451 -15.28 12.11 -1.34
C LYS A 451 -13.98 12.49 -0.61
N SER A 452 -13.13 11.51 -0.31
CA SER A 452 -11.84 11.71 0.34
C SER A 452 -10.91 12.58 -0.50
N ARG A 453 -10.83 12.31 -1.81
CA ARG A 453 -10.07 13.15 -2.77
C ARG A 453 -10.63 14.57 -2.87
N LEU A 454 -11.96 14.73 -2.85
CA LEU A 454 -12.59 16.05 -2.88
C LEU A 454 -12.29 16.86 -1.60
N ALA A 455 -12.35 16.23 -0.43
CA ALA A 455 -12.03 16.86 0.84
C ALA A 455 -10.57 17.34 0.88
N LEU A 456 -9.65 16.52 0.37
CA LEU A 456 -8.24 16.86 0.25
C LEU A 456 -8.01 18.00 -0.75
N ALA A 457 -8.68 17.98 -1.90
CA ALA A 457 -8.64 19.08 -2.87
C ALA A 457 -9.12 20.40 -2.23
N ARG A 458 -10.14 20.35 -1.38
CA ARG A 458 -10.67 21.53 -0.68
C ARG A 458 -9.64 22.14 0.28
N LEU A 459 -8.82 21.32 0.96
CA LEU A 459 -7.77 21.83 1.86
C LEU A 459 -6.71 22.64 1.12
N LEU A 460 -6.44 22.32 -0.15
CA LEU A 460 -5.48 23.04 -0.98
C LEU A 460 -5.97 24.42 -1.46
N LEU A 461 -7.24 24.76 -1.20
CA LEU A 461 -7.81 26.05 -1.60
C LEU A 461 -7.37 27.20 -0.70
N GLN A 462 -6.92 26.92 0.52
CA GLN A 462 -6.55 27.92 1.51
C GLN A 462 -5.14 27.66 2.07
N PRO A 463 -4.37 28.73 2.35
CA PRO A 463 -3.06 28.60 2.96
C PRO A 463 -3.21 28.39 4.47
N TYR A 464 -3.05 27.14 4.91
CA TYR A 464 -3.01 26.78 6.34
C TYR A 464 -1.56 26.70 6.82
N ASN A 465 -1.30 27.05 8.07
CA ASN A 465 0.01 26.89 8.73
C ASN A 465 0.02 25.85 9.85
N LEU A 466 -1.14 25.26 10.15
CA LEU A 466 -1.30 24.03 10.88
C LEU A 466 -2.21 23.09 10.08
N LEU A 467 -1.71 21.93 9.69
CA LEU A 467 -2.51 20.84 9.13
C LEU A 467 -2.75 19.77 10.19
N ILE A 468 -4.00 19.33 10.34
CA ILE A 468 -4.38 18.21 11.21
C ILE A 468 -5.09 17.19 10.33
N LEU A 469 -4.46 16.04 10.14
CA LEU A 469 -4.90 15.01 9.22
C LEU A 469 -5.30 13.75 9.99
N ASP A 470 -6.59 13.50 10.12
CA ASP A 470 -7.13 12.33 10.82
C ASP A 470 -7.46 11.21 9.84
N GLU A 471 -6.61 10.17 9.83
CA GLU A 471 -6.61 9.02 8.92
C GLU A 471 -6.68 9.41 7.42
N PRO A 472 -5.71 10.20 6.92
CA PRO A 472 -5.77 10.76 5.57
C PRO A 472 -5.59 9.74 4.44
N THR A 473 -5.05 8.56 4.74
CA THR A 473 -4.79 7.49 3.77
C THR A 473 -5.93 6.50 3.61
N ASN A 474 -6.94 6.55 4.48
CA ASN A 474 -8.08 5.65 4.41
C ASN A 474 -8.81 5.83 3.07
N HIS A 475 -9.12 4.72 2.41
CA HIS A 475 -9.80 4.67 1.10
C HIS A 475 -9.05 5.32 -0.07
N LEU A 476 -7.78 5.67 0.10
CA LEU A 476 -6.89 6.07 -1.00
C LEU A 476 -6.18 4.84 -1.57
N ASP A 477 -6.07 4.78 -2.90
CA ASP A 477 -5.18 3.81 -3.53
C ASP A 477 -3.71 4.19 -3.35
N MET A 478 -2.80 3.23 -3.55
CA MET A 478 -1.37 3.43 -3.32
C MET A 478 -0.80 4.65 -4.06
N LEU A 479 -1.19 4.86 -5.33
CA LEU A 479 -0.78 6.03 -6.10
C LEU A 479 -1.27 7.35 -5.47
N SER A 480 -2.53 7.41 -5.02
CA SER A 480 -3.06 8.62 -4.37
C SER A 480 -2.39 8.88 -3.02
N LYS A 481 -2.00 7.82 -2.29
CA LYS A 481 -1.23 7.93 -1.04
C LYS A 481 0.16 8.52 -1.29
N GLU A 482 0.88 8.03 -2.30
CA GLU A 482 2.21 8.55 -2.66
C GLU A 482 2.15 10.03 -3.01
N VAL A 483 1.24 10.42 -3.90
CA VAL A 483 1.06 11.82 -4.31
C VAL A 483 0.74 12.71 -3.11
N LEU A 484 -0.11 12.25 -2.19
CA LEU A 484 -0.39 12.96 -0.96
C LEU A 484 0.85 13.07 -0.06
N LYS A 485 1.59 11.97 0.11
CA LYS A 485 2.83 11.93 0.89
C LYS A 485 3.84 12.94 0.37
N GLU A 486 4.12 12.95 -0.94
CA GLU A 486 5.01 13.91 -1.61
C GLU A 486 4.56 15.37 -1.36
N ALA A 487 3.26 15.64 -1.51
CA ALA A 487 2.71 16.97 -1.27
C ALA A 487 2.91 17.43 0.18
N LEU A 488 2.73 16.54 1.16
CA LEU A 488 2.92 16.84 2.59
C LEU A 488 4.40 16.90 3.01
N MET A 489 5.28 16.15 2.34
CA MET A 489 6.73 16.29 2.53
C MET A 489 7.20 17.69 2.14
N SER A 490 6.68 18.23 1.03
CA SER A 490 6.99 19.60 0.58
C SER A 490 6.30 20.73 1.37
N TYR A 491 5.33 20.41 2.23
CA TYR A 491 4.65 21.38 3.07
C TYR A 491 5.57 21.90 4.18
N ASP A 492 5.63 23.22 4.38
CA ASP A 492 6.55 23.93 5.27
C ASP A 492 5.90 24.44 6.58
N GLY A 493 4.63 24.10 6.83
CA GLY A 493 3.93 24.41 8.07
C GLY A 493 4.02 23.30 9.12
N ALA A 494 3.35 23.53 10.26
CA ALA A 494 3.24 22.51 11.30
C ALA A 494 2.15 21.48 10.93
N MET A 495 2.34 20.22 11.31
CA MET A 495 1.45 19.13 10.93
C MET A 495 1.25 18.11 12.05
N ILE A 496 0.01 17.69 12.26
CA ILE A 496 -0.38 16.55 13.10
C ILE A 496 -1.03 15.51 12.19
N VAL A 497 -0.47 14.30 12.13
CA VAL A 497 -1.04 13.19 11.37
C VAL A 497 -1.48 12.10 12.34
N VAL A 498 -2.77 11.75 12.32
CA VAL A 498 -3.27 10.53 12.95
C VAL A 498 -3.32 9.47 11.85
N SER A 499 -2.48 8.45 11.93
CA SER A 499 -2.50 7.35 10.98
C SER A 499 -1.93 6.07 11.59
N HIS A 500 -2.37 4.94 11.05
CA HIS A 500 -1.80 3.62 11.31
C HIS A 500 -0.93 3.09 10.16
N ASP A 501 -0.82 3.84 9.07
CA ASP A 501 -0.09 3.48 7.85
C ASP A 501 1.40 3.78 8.03
N ARG A 502 2.22 2.72 8.16
CA ARG A 502 3.66 2.82 8.45
C ARG A 502 4.40 3.46 7.28
N ASP A 503 4.16 2.97 6.08
CA ASP A 503 4.76 3.49 4.83
C ASP A 503 4.40 4.96 4.63
N PHE A 504 3.17 5.37 4.93
CA PHE A 504 2.78 6.77 4.78
C PHE A 504 3.49 7.71 5.78
N LEU A 505 3.66 7.29 7.03
CA LEU A 505 4.30 8.09 8.07
C LEU A 505 5.83 8.14 7.92
N ASP A 506 6.43 7.12 7.32
CA ASP A 506 7.87 7.04 7.11
C ASP A 506 8.39 8.23 6.28
N GLY A 507 9.43 8.90 6.80
CA GLY A 507 9.98 10.14 6.22
C GLY A 507 9.05 11.36 6.24
N LEU A 508 7.79 11.23 6.70
CA LEU A 508 6.82 12.33 6.76
C LEU A 508 6.83 13.05 8.12
N THR A 509 7.04 12.30 9.20
CA THR A 509 7.03 12.82 10.58
C THR A 509 8.33 12.51 11.29
N GLU A 510 8.79 13.45 12.12
CA GLU A 510 10.07 13.35 12.84
C GLU A 510 9.88 12.96 14.32
N LYS A 511 8.66 13.08 14.83
CA LYS A 511 8.30 12.86 16.24
C LYS A 511 6.97 12.13 16.34
N ILE A 512 6.90 11.17 17.26
CA ILE A 512 5.71 10.37 17.55
C ILE A 512 5.17 10.71 18.92
N ILE A 513 3.87 10.95 18.99
CA ILE A 513 3.13 11.08 20.23
C ILE A 513 2.30 9.80 20.40
N ALA A 514 2.77 8.93 21.28
CA ALA A 514 2.11 7.68 21.59
C ALA A 514 1.05 7.90 22.68
N PHE A 515 -0.19 7.54 22.36
CA PHE A 515 -1.30 7.47 23.28
C PHE A 515 -1.22 6.13 24.00
N ARG A 516 -1.23 6.15 25.34
CA ARG A 516 -1.30 4.95 26.18
C ARG A 516 -2.17 5.26 27.39
N VAL A 517 -3.32 4.60 27.52
CA VAL A 517 -4.27 4.63 28.66
C VAL A 517 -4.14 5.88 29.56
N GLY A 518 -4.49 7.06 29.02
CA GLY A 518 -4.55 8.32 29.77
C GLY A 518 -3.26 9.12 29.88
N THR A 519 -2.16 8.70 29.24
CA THR A 519 -0.90 9.44 29.13
C THR A 519 -0.51 9.61 27.67
N LEU A 520 0.14 10.73 27.35
CA LEU A 520 0.89 10.91 26.11
C LEU A 520 2.38 10.72 26.41
N LYS A 521 3.06 9.97 25.55
CA LYS A 521 4.52 9.85 25.58
C LYS A 521 5.07 10.30 24.24
N GLU A 522 6.06 11.18 24.30
CA GLU A 522 6.76 11.66 23.11
C GLU A 522 7.96 10.76 22.84
N TYR A 523 8.17 10.42 21.57
CA TYR A 523 9.31 9.68 21.08
C TYR A 523 9.89 10.44 19.88
N GLU A 524 11.19 10.63 19.90
CA GLU A 524 11.95 11.15 18.75
C GLU A 524 12.20 10.00 17.77
N GLY A 525 12.01 10.24 16.48
CA GLY A 525 12.24 9.27 15.41
C GLY A 525 10.96 8.76 14.71
N ASP A 526 11.18 7.82 13.80
CA ASP A 526 10.16 7.23 12.93
C ASP A 526 9.35 6.11 13.62
N VAL A 527 8.34 5.62 12.90
CA VAL A 527 7.41 4.58 13.39
C VAL A 527 8.15 3.28 13.69
N ASP A 528 9.16 2.93 12.89
CA ASP A 528 9.95 1.73 13.07
C ASP A 528 10.80 1.76 14.34
N THR A 529 11.36 2.92 14.67
CA THR A 529 12.11 3.14 15.92
C THR A 529 11.17 2.94 17.11
N TYR A 530 9.98 3.51 17.06
CA TYR A 530 8.94 3.29 18.08
C TYR A 530 8.55 1.81 18.21
N LEU A 531 8.33 1.11 17.08
CA LEU A 531 7.96 -0.32 17.09
C LEU A 531 9.08 -1.23 17.61
N LYS A 532 10.35 -0.91 17.32
CA LYS A 532 11.51 -1.63 17.86
C LYS A 532 11.59 -1.46 19.37
N LEU A 533 11.37 -0.25 19.89
CA LEU A 533 11.32 0.03 21.33
C LEU A 533 10.17 -0.73 22.03
N LEU A 534 9.08 -1.02 21.33
CA LEU A 534 7.95 -1.81 21.81
C LEU A 534 8.17 -3.33 21.74
N GLY A 535 8.97 -3.80 20.77
CA GLY A 535 9.23 -5.21 20.50
C GLY A 535 10.30 -5.85 21.39
N ASP A 536 11.03 -5.05 22.16
CA ASP A 536 12.06 -5.55 23.08
C ASP A 536 11.48 -5.69 24.51
N PRO A 537 11.20 -6.92 24.99
CA PRO A 537 10.72 -7.14 26.34
C PRO A 537 11.74 -6.71 27.42
N HIS A 538 13.01 -6.45 27.07
CA HIS A 538 13.99 -5.86 27.97
C HIS A 538 13.91 -4.33 28.10
N VAL A 539 13.08 -3.66 27.28
CA VAL A 539 12.85 -2.21 27.37
C VAL A 539 11.54 -1.88 28.13
N ALA A 540 10.62 -2.84 28.25
CA ALA A 540 9.37 -2.68 29.02
C ALA A 540 9.57 -2.46 30.53
N ASP A 541 10.75 -2.83 31.06
CA ASP A 541 11.19 -2.63 32.44
C ASP A 541 12.48 -1.78 32.54
N ALA A 542 12.79 -1.00 31.50
CA ALA A 542 13.90 -0.06 31.57
C ALA A 542 13.58 1.03 32.64
N PRO A 543 14.51 1.30 33.58
CA PRO A 543 14.30 2.34 34.59
C PRO A 543 14.07 3.70 33.92
N ALA A 544 13.35 4.58 34.63
CA ALA A 544 13.12 5.98 34.24
C ALA A 544 14.36 6.60 33.59
N PRO A 545 14.21 7.48 32.56
CA PRO A 545 15.34 8.05 31.85
C PRO A 545 16.30 8.65 32.87
N HIS A 546 17.41 7.97 33.10
CA HIS A 546 18.52 8.57 33.82
C HIS A 546 19.17 9.53 32.85
N GLU A 547 19.27 10.78 33.32
CA GLU A 547 20.21 11.77 32.79
C GLU A 547 21.49 11.06 32.42
N ILE A 548 21.83 11.09 31.14
CA ILE A 548 23.17 10.77 30.71
C ILE A 548 24.05 11.84 31.36
N PRO A 549 25.00 11.47 32.25
CA PRO A 549 26.01 12.41 32.67
C PRO A 549 26.74 12.85 31.42
N LEU A 550 26.84 14.16 31.21
CA LEU A 550 27.81 14.78 30.31
C LEU A 550 29.22 14.36 30.76
N HIS A 551 29.63 13.16 30.37
CA HIS A 551 31.02 12.82 30.20
C HIS A 551 31.27 12.70 28.72
N HIS A 552 32.00 13.69 28.21
CA HIS A 552 32.75 13.64 26.97
C HIS A 552 33.40 12.26 26.80
N VAL A 553 32.75 11.39 26.02
CA VAL A 553 33.45 10.36 25.28
C VAL A 553 33.93 11.05 24.02
N VAL A 554 35.15 11.58 24.13
CA VAL A 554 35.98 11.85 22.96
C VAL A 554 36.15 10.49 22.28
N ALA A 555 35.36 10.23 21.24
CA ALA A 555 35.78 9.31 20.19
C ALA A 555 37.20 9.73 19.80
N PRO A 556 38.15 8.81 19.57
CA PRO A 556 39.50 9.21 19.25
C PRO A 556 39.42 10.11 18.02
N GLU A 557 39.65 11.41 18.22
CA GLU A 557 39.83 12.33 17.11
C GLU A 557 41.00 11.74 16.33
N LYS A 558 40.69 11.20 15.14
CA LYS A 558 41.71 10.95 14.13
C LYS A 558 42.47 12.26 14.04
N THR A 559 43.75 12.23 14.42
CA THR A 559 44.57 13.44 14.46
C THR A 559 44.43 14.22 13.16
N SER A 560 44.48 15.54 13.21
CA SER A 560 44.45 16.42 12.03
C SER A 560 45.51 16.06 10.96
N ALA A 561 46.51 15.24 11.31
CA ALA A 561 47.44 14.59 10.40
C ALA A 561 46.83 13.41 9.61
N GLN A 562 46.03 12.53 10.26
CA GLN A 562 45.38 11.37 9.64
C GLN A 562 44.21 11.77 8.72
N LEU A 563 43.41 12.77 9.10
CA LEU A 563 42.34 13.32 8.24
C LEU A 563 42.91 14.01 6.99
N ARG A 564 44.09 14.66 7.11
CA ARG A 564 44.82 15.23 5.97
C ARG A 564 45.47 14.18 5.07
N GLU A 565 45.89 13.04 5.62
CA GLU A 565 46.45 11.93 4.84
C GLU A 565 45.36 11.17 4.07
N GLU A 566 44.20 10.93 4.70
CA GLU A 566 43.02 10.34 4.05
C GLU A 566 42.42 11.26 2.98
N GLN A 567 42.33 12.58 3.23
CA GLN A 567 41.91 13.55 2.20
C GLN A 567 42.92 13.64 1.05
N LYS A 568 44.24 13.65 1.32
CA LYS A 568 45.25 13.61 0.25
C LYS A 568 45.23 12.30 -0.53
N ALA A 569 44.93 11.17 0.11
CA ALA A 569 44.81 9.88 -0.56
C ALA A 569 43.58 9.86 -1.48
N ARG A 570 42.42 10.32 -0.99
CA ARG A 570 41.19 10.46 -1.78
C ARG A 570 41.34 11.45 -2.94
N ASP A 571 41.96 12.60 -2.73
CA ASP A 571 42.26 13.57 -3.80
C ASP A 571 43.23 13.01 -4.84
N LYS A 572 44.19 12.17 -4.41
CA LYS A 572 45.14 11.50 -5.32
C LYS A 572 44.45 10.42 -6.14
N GLU A 573 43.52 9.66 -5.56
CA GLU A 573 42.71 8.67 -6.26
C GLU A 573 41.73 9.32 -7.23
N LYS A 574 41.06 10.40 -6.82
CA LYS A 574 40.19 11.20 -7.71
C LYS A 574 40.96 11.76 -8.90
N ARG A 575 42.13 12.37 -8.67
CA ARG A 575 43.00 12.85 -9.77
C ARG A 575 43.54 11.72 -10.65
N LYS A 576 43.72 10.51 -10.13
CA LYS A 576 44.14 9.34 -10.91
C LYS A 576 42.98 8.83 -11.78
N ALA A 577 41.76 8.81 -11.24
CA ALA A 577 40.55 8.47 -11.96
C ALA A 577 40.27 9.50 -13.07
N GLU A 578 40.34 10.79 -12.78
CA GLU A 578 40.16 11.88 -13.77
C GLU A 578 41.16 11.76 -14.95
N ARG A 579 42.44 11.49 -14.66
CA ARG A 579 43.45 11.26 -15.72
C ARG A 579 43.16 10.03 -16.57
N ARG A 580 42.69 8.95 -15.93
CA ARG A 580 42.33 7.70 -16.63
C ARG A 580 41.10 7.89 -17.50
N VAL A 581 40.11 8.66 -17.04
CA VAL A 581 38.94 9.06 -17.83
C VAL A 581 39.37 9.80 -19.09
N THR A 582 40.24 10.81 -18.98
CA THR A 582 40.74 11.53 -20.17
C THR A 582 41.51 10.61 -21.13
N GLU A 583 42.26 9.62 -20.61
CA GLU A 583 42.95 8.64 -21.46
C GLU A 583 41.96 7.73 -22.19
N ILE A 584 40.96 7.21 -21.48
CA ILE A 584 39.92 6.34 -22.04
C ILE A 584 39.07 7.09 -23.07
N GLU A 585 38.71 8.35 -22.84
CA GLU A 585 37.99 9.18 -23.80
C GLU A 585 38.76 9.34 -25.12
N ASN A 586 40.08 9.53 -25.05
CA ASN A 586 40.93 9.57 -26.23
C ASN A 586 40.98 8.20 -26.94
N GLN A 587 41.04 7.10 -26.19
CA GLN A 587 41.02 5.76 -26.76
C GLN A 587 39.68 5.42 -27.41
N ILE A 588 38.56 5.81 -26.80
CA ILE A 588 37.19 5.72 -27.34
C ILE A 588 37.14 6.47 -28.67
N ALA A 589 37.58 7.72 -28.73
CA ALA A 589 37.58 8.51 -29.96
C ALA A 589 38.40 7.85 -31.09
N VAL A 590 39.53 7.21 -30.75
CA VAL A 590 40.34 6.44 -31.72
C VAL A 590 39.60 5.20 -32.22
N GLN A 591 38.95 4.44 -31.33
CA GLN A 591 38.19 3.26 -31.72
C GLN A 591 36.96 3.62 -32.55
N GLU A 592 36.23 4.69 -32.19
CA GLU A 592 35.11 5.21 -32.98
C GLU A 592 35.54 5.61 -34.39
N LYS A 593 36.68 6.29 -34.52
CA LYS A 593 37.26 6.63 -35.82
C LYS A 593 37.64 5.37 -36.61
N THR A 594 38.25 4.38 -35.95
CA THR A 594 38.63 3.10 -36.58
C THR A 594 37.41 2.32 -37.08
N ILE A 595 36.32 2.33 -36.29
CA ILE A 595 35.02 1.74 -36.66
C ILE A 595 34.45 2.47 -37.87
N ALA A 596 34.42 3.81 -37.87
CA ALA A 596 33.90 4.60 -38.99
C ALA A 596 34.69 4.37 -40.29
N GLU A 597 36.03 4.27 -40.21
CA GLU A 597 36.89 3.95 -41.35
C GLU A 597 36.65 2.51 -41.86
N ALA A 598 36.46 1.54 -40.96
CA ALA A 598 36.16 0.17 -41.32
C ALA A 598 34.75 0.04 -41.92
N GLU A 599 33.75 0.76 -41.43
CA GLU A 599 32.39 0.82 -42.00
C GLU A 599 32.39 1.41 -43.40
N THR A 600 33.18 2.47 -43.62
CA THR A 600 33.33 3.07 -44.95
C THR A 600 33.93 2.06 -45.94
N LYS A 601 34.92 1.27 -45.51
CA LYS A 601 35.53 0.22 -46.33
C LYS A 601 34.56 -0.95 -46.55
N LEU A 602 33.79 -1.35 -45.53
CA LEU A 602 32.78 -2.41 -45.62
C LEU A 602 31.58 -2.02 -46.50
N ALA A 603 31.34 -0.72 -46.67
CA ALA A 603 30.31 -0.19 -47.57
C ALA A 603 30.75 -0.17 -49.06
N ASP A 604 32.04 -0.37 -49.35
CA ASP A 604 32.57 -0.42 -50.72
C ASP A 604 32.31 -1.80 -51.37
N PRO A 605 31.50 -1.89 -52.45
CA PRO A 605 31.22 -3.14 -53.14
C PRO A 605 32.46 -3.86 -53.69
N ASP A 606 33.56 -3.14 -53.96
CA ASP A 606 34.80 -3.73 -54.48
C ASP A 606 35.57 -4.52 -53.43
N LEU A 607 35.35 -4.26 -52.13
CA LEU A 607 36.00 -5.00 -51.03
C LEU A 607 35.62 -6.49 -51.03
N TYR A 608 34.41 -6.82 -51.47
CA TYR A 608 33.88 -8.19 -51.48
C TYR A 608 34.43 -9.06 -52.62
N LYS A 609 35.26 -8.48 -53.50
CA LYS A 609 35.98 -9.21 -54.56
C LYS A 609 37.28 -9.87 -54.06
N ASP A 610 37.78 -9.45 -52.89
CA ASP A 610 39.00 -9.99 -52.26
C ASP A 610 38.66 -10.53 -50.86
N PRO A 611 38.41 -11.86 -50.73
CA PRO A 611 37.97 -12.48 -49.48
C PRO A 611 38.94 -12.26 -48.30
N VAL A 612 40.24 -12.08 -48.58
CA VAL A 612 41.26 -11.87 -47.56
C VAL A 612 41.16 -10.45 -47.00
N LYS A 613 40.97 -9.44 -47.86
CA LYS A 613 40.77 -8.05 -47.44
C LYS A 613 39.43 -7.85 -46.73
N GLN A 614 38.37 -8.51 -47.19
CA GLN A 614 37.08 -8.51 -46.52
C GLN A 614 37.22 -9.04 -45.09
N HIS A 615 37.76 -10.26 -44.93
CA HIS A 615 37.91 -10.87 -43.61
C HIS A 615 38.77 -10.02 -42.67
N LYS A 616 39.87 -9.44 -43.17
CA LYS A 616 40.72 -8.52 -42.38
C LYS A 616 39.96 -7.27 -41.93
N THR A 617 39.13 -6.69 -42.80
CA THR A 617 38.37 -5.46 -42.48
C THR A 617 37.23 -5.75 -41.50
N THR A 618 36.51 -6.86 -41.68
CA THR A 618 35.48 -7.32 -40.73
C THR A 618 36.08 -7.65 -39.36
N THR A 619 37.23 -8.35 -39.33
CA THR A 619 37.92 -8.65 -38.08
C THR A 619 38.35 -7.37 -37.36
N THR A 620 38.90 -6.40 -38.10
CA THR A 620 39.29 -5.10 -37.53
C THR A 620 38.08 -4.37 -36.94
N TYR A 621 36.95 -4.36 -37.64
CA TYR A 621 35.69 -3.77 -37.17
C TYR A 621 35.19 -4.43 -35.89
N ASP A 622 35.10 -5.76 -35.85
CA ASP A 622 34.61 -6.51 -34.69
C ASP A 622 35.54 -6.35 -33.49
N THR A 623 36.87 -6.33 -33.71
CA THR A 623 37.83 -6.08 -32.62
C THR A 623 37.71 -4.67 -32.08
N ALA A 624 37.59 -3.65 -32.94
CA ALA A 624 37.43 -2.27 -32.51
C ALA A 624 36.12 -2.05 -31.73
N LYS A 625 35.03 -2.71 -32.14
CA LYS A 625 33.76 -2.70 -31.39
C LYS A 625 33.85 -3.35 -30.02
N ARG A 626 34.54 -4.49 -29.89
CA ARG A 626 34.74 -5.14 -28.58
C ARG A 626 35.58 -4.27 -27.65
N VAL A 627 36.67 -3.69 -28.17
CA VAL A 627 37.54 -2.79 -27.39
C VAL A 627 36.77 -1.53 -26.98
N LEU A 628 35.96 -0.96 -27.87
CA LEU A 628 35.09 0.18 -27.55
C LEU A 628 34.11 -0.16 -26.42
N ALA A 629 33.45 -1.30 -26.47
CA ALA A 629 32.52 -1.73 -25.42
C ALA A 629 33.22 -1.84 -24.05
N SER A 630 34.41 -2.46 -24.00
CA SER A 630 35.17 -2.55 -22.74
C SER A 630 35.64 -1.20 -22.22
N LEU A 631 36.02 -0.27 -23.12
CA LEU A 631 36.43 1.08 -22.73
C LEU A 631 35.25 1.91 -22.20
N MET A 632 34.05 1.74 -22.77
CA MET A 632 32.84 2.40 -22.28
C MET A 632 32.42 1.89 -20.89
N GLU A 633 32.59 0.59 -20.61
CA GLU A 633 32.35 0.00 -19.30
C GLU A 633 33.36 0.51 -18.25
N GLU A 634 34.66 0.56 -18.60
CA GLU A 634 35.70 1.13 -17.75
C GLU A 634 35.47 2.64 -17.48
N TRP A 635 35.03 3.39 -18.50
CA TRP A 635 34.68 4.81 -18.37
C TRP A 635 33.49 5.03 -17.41
N ALA A 636 32.44 4.22 -17.52
CA ALA A 636 31.26 4.31 -16.66
C ALA A 636 31.62 4.08 -15.18
N ALA A 637 32.40 3.03 -14.89
CA ALA A 637 32.86 2.73 -13.53
C ALA A 637 33.73 3.84 -12.92
N LEU A 638 34.59 4.47 -13.74
CA LEU A 638 35.43 5.57 -13.29
C LEU A 638 34.63 6.86 -13.04
N MET A 639 33.59 7.13 -13.84
CA MET A 639 32.69 8.27 -13.64
C MET A 639 31.88 8.15 -12.35
N GLU A 640 31.44 6.93 -12.01
CA GLU A 640 30.77 6.64 -10.73
C GLU A 640 31.69 6.91 -9.53
N THR A 641 32.97 6.54 -9.66
CA THR A 641 34.00 6.82 -8.63
C THR A 641 34.25 8.32 -8.45
N ILE A 642 34.10 9.13 -9.50
CA ILE A 642 34.27 10.60 -9.46
C ILE A 642 33.03 11.31 -8.88
N SER A 643 31.85 10.70 -9.03
CA SER A 643 30.54 11.30 -8.69
C SER A 643 30.08 11.07 -7.25
N GLN A 644 30.79 10.28 -6.44
CA GLN A 644 30.41 10.12 -5.03
C GLN A 644 30.53 11.46 -4.28
N PRO A 645 29.43 11.99 -3.69
CA PRO A 645 29.48 13.24 -2.95
C PRO A 645 30.32 13.07 -1.67
N THR A 646 31.13 14.08 -1.38
CA THR A 646 31.77 14.25 -0.07
C THR A 646 30.69 14.49 0.96
N GLU A 647 30.49 13.54 1.87
CA GLU A 647 29.81 13.79 3.15
C GLU A 647 30.64 14.82 3.91
N ASP A 648 30.20 16.07 3.85
CA ASP A 648 30.68 17.19 4.69
C ASP A 648 29.84 17.27 5.96
#